data_AF-A0A9E3I6M3-F1
#
_entry.id   AF-A0A9E3I6M3-F1
#
_cell.length_a   1.000
_cell.length_b   1.000
_cell.length_c   1.000
_cell.angle_alpha   90.00
_cell.angle_beta   90.00
_cell.angle_gamma   90.00
#
_symmetry.space_group_name_H-M   'P 1'
#
loop_
_entity.id
_entity.type
_entity.pdbx_description
1 polymer ?
#
loop_
_entity_poly.entity_id
_entity_poly.type
_entity_poly.pdbx_seq_one_letter_code
_entity_poly.pdbx_strand_id
1 'polypeptide(L)'
;MKRLQILLLVLLVSVGPGIIEVEAGKTKPVYPRKQWVARRPHEVGLDARKLKALSDYAGGFGCVVRNGYMVYTWGDASRRKDVASAVKPLYTHFLLKAVEQGKLKSIDESVAKIEPKLNSLNKSMDLKDRKITWRHLCNQISCYGVREQPGQAFDYSDYNMALFFDTLFLKVYGSAWKTVDDDVLHPELNNVLQCQDNPTFMAFGTGNRPGRLAISPRDFARFGLLYLRKGKWKGKQLISAEHASMAVATPLPTSIPRTKGKSAEMIRGQRSIGGGNNQCDHNGSYSYAWWINGVGRDGKRNWPDVPADVYGCFGHGDIRAMVVMPSLDLIVSWNDTKILENKMVNQALKLLVGAANSNPKNPSSKRSKSGGGDFGNKTGFMWKCLEWSVDRVSGSGNLFDVMATVTFTHSDSGEKRITEMFYDTDKTWKFRFTGTRTGKWTFATKSEVPDLDGRSGTVTIKPNPNPNIKGFLTTQGNKFAIQVGNEGKLKAYRFNAYMNGNRFPRWESFETFGDRKMVLAYLDDARKHGFDTIFVHVNNNWFNLGTPKYTDHKSQNPDPKTFEILEKVIATAGEQGCRVHIWAWGDEARKWTPIGVGGKNGEPDKRLQRYIAARLDPLPGWTMGYGFDLQEWTNEEDLRQWAKYLHKHMGWRHLLCGRGRANTELDVISYSNYDVRKYEQIRKDLNSDRKRPHLYEERHTYLRNGDLSMDGTRRFLWKLTMAGGMGCFWGFYPKSKYPYPKPQQLRCASEFWKGRFLLDMLPDNSLTDGYCLKTSDRKHYVFYKEDADSIRLDLSKLAGKGEAVAVDAKKAYQETKVGALISKKHVWKAPYVSDWGIAVGNFGSDERTRLTGNPVRKSKARRGQVIVDPEHPQWLKRKGGGPFFMCGPGDPEDFLYRGKLNPDGNRNGDQMELIGKLKGTGANCIYLMGVRSHGGDGDKTHNPFVNNDPVKGINAKVLEQWEVWFKEMDKNGIVIYFFFYDDSSRIWKTGDKVGTEEKDFIRAIVDRFEHHKNLIWCIAEEYQEAFSAKRVKNIAAQIRAADDYGHVIAVHKLSGLDFSEFADEPNIDQFAIQYNMPTPDALHNGMVSTFKSAQGKYNLNMSEAADYGVGEKARKKSWACAMGGAYVMILGMDIAATTESDLRDCGRLVRFFESTNFNEMSPHDELRYGGTKYVLALPGTSYIAYTPNLRGKIGLRGMSAGNYEFRWFDCATGQRVLQTKVTVAAGDKTWSKPAGIGNELAVYIRRIVE
;
A
#
# COMPACT_ATOMS: atom_id res chain seq x y z
N MET A 1 35.90 -37.09 -51.89
CA MET A 1 35.59 -36.23 -53.06
C MET A 1 35.40 -34.81 -52.51
N LYS A 2 36.20 -33.78 -52.85
CA LYS A 2 36.27 -33.03 -54.14
C LYS A 2 34.89 -32.51 -54.58
N ARG A 3 34.68 -31.28 -55.07
CA ARG A 3 35.41 -29.97 -55.06
C ARG A 3 34.55 -28.97 -55.87
N LEU A 4 34.66 -27.65 -55.61
CA LEU A 4 34.39 -26.43 -56.44
C LEU A 4 33.71 -25.34 -55.56
N GLN A 5 34.19 -24.09 -55.37
CA GLN A 5 34.84 -23.05 -56.20
C GLN A 5 33.85 -22.24 -57.08
N ILE A 6 33.95 -20.91 -57.32
CA ILE A 6 34.60 -19.71 -56.69
C ILE A 6 34.08 -18.45 -57.48
N LEU A 7 34.38 -17.22 -57.01
CA LEU A 7 34.27 -15.86 -57.61
C LEU A 7 33.05 -14.99 -57.21
N LEU A 8 33.08 -13.65 -57.18
CA LEU A 8 33.99 -12.57 -56.69
C LEU A 8 33.37 -11.23 -57.19
N LEU A 9 33.19 -10.24 -56.28
CA LEU A 9 33.43 -8.76 -56.42
C LEU A 9 32.80 -7.93 -57.60
N VAL A 10 32.47 -6.62 -57.54
CA VAL A 10 32.54 -5.51 -56.54
C VAL A 10 31.37 -4.48 -56.77
N LEU A 11 31.28 -3.43 -55.92
CA LEU A 11 30.62 -2.09 -56.01
C LEU A 11 29.13 -1.95 -55.63
N LEU A 12 28.66 -0.95 -54.87
CA LEU A 12 29.18 -0.04 -53.80
C LEU A 12 28.01 0.89 -53.34
N VAL A 13 27.85 1.11 -52.02
CA VAL A 13 27.15 2.22 -51.31
C VAL A 13 25.61 2.41 -51.45
N SER A 14 24.88 2.18 -50.34
CA SER A 14 24.32 3.28 -49.51
C SER A 14 23.90 2.78 -48.12
N VAL A 15 23.84 3.68 -47.13
CA VAL A 15 23.66 3.38 -45.70
C VAL A 15 22.24 3.73 -45.25
N GLY A 16 21.58 2.80 -44.55
CA GLY A 16 20.36 3.05 -43.78
C GLY A 16 20.47 2.40 -42.40
N PRO A 17 20.09 3.07 -41.30
CA PRO A 17 20.30 2.53 -39.96
C PRO A 17 19.28 1.43 -39.64
N GLY A 18 19.72 0.17 -39.73
CA GLY A 18 18.97 -0.96 -39.21
C GLY A 18 18.82 -0.85 -37.70
N ILE A 19 17.63 -0.48 -37.24
CA ILE A 19 17.26 -0.56 -35.83
C ILE A 19 17.20 -2.04 -35.46
N ILE A 20 18.28 -2.53 -34.83
CA ILE A 20 18.22 -3.78 -34.08
C ILE A 20 17.38 -3.48 -32.84
N GLU A 21 16.12 -3.90 -32.85
CA GLU A 21 15.32 -3.97 -31.63
C GLU A 21 15.97 -4.96 -30.67
N VAL A 22 16.71 -4.43 -29.70
CA VAL A 22 17.12 -5.20 -28.53
C VAL A 22 15.90 -5.36 -27.64
N GLU A 23 15.12 -6.43 -27.88
CA GLU A 23 14.16 -6.94 -26.91
C GLU A 23 14.83 -6.99 -25.53
N ALA A 24 14.17 -6.44 -24.51
CA ALA A 24 14.62 -6.55 -23.12
C ALA A 24 14.56 -8.01 -22.66
N GLY A 25 15.64 -8.76 -22.93
CA GLY A 25 15.67 -10.21 -22.91
C GLY A 25 15.23 -10.82 -21.58
N LYS A 26 14.03 -11.41 -21.57
CA LYS A 26 13.64 -12.43 -20.58
C LYS A 26 14.52 -13.66 -20.80
N THR A 27 15.63 -13.73 -20.08
CA THR A 27 16.52 -14.90 -20.07
C THR A 27 15.70 -16.16 -19.76
N LYS A 28 15.86 -17.21 -20.58
CA LYS A 28 15.10 -18.45 -20.42
C LYS A 28 15.42 -19.07 -19.04
N PRO A 29 14.41 -19.55 -18.29
CA PRO A 29 14.63 -20.09 -16.94
C PRO A 29 15.58 -21.29 -16.98
N VAL A 30 16.65 -21.21 -16.21
CA VAL A 30 17.68 -22.25 -16.15
C VAL A 30 17.23 -23.37 -15.22
N TYR A 31 17.51 -24.60 -15.64
CA TYR A 31 17.32 -25.82 -14.86
C TYR A 31 18.64 -26.60 -14.81
N PRO A 32 19.02 -27.20 -13.68
CA PRO A 32 20.24 -27.99 -13.58
C PRO A 32 20.20 -29.19 -14.54
N ARG A 33 21.38 -29.60 -15.03
CA ARG A 33 21.56 -30.88 -15.73
C ARG A 33 21.71 -32.00 -14.69
N LYS A 34 22.19 -33.18 -15.09
CA LYS A 34 22.58 -34.26 -14.16
C LYS A 34 23.52 -33.69 -13.08
N GLN A 35 24.52 -32.93 -13.51
CA GLN A 35 25.31 -32.05 -12.65
C GLN A 35 24.70 -30.64 -12.55
N TRP A 36 24.82 -30.01 -11.38
CA TRP A 36 24.47 -28.60 -11.19
C TRP A 36 25.46 -27.74 -11.98
N VAL A 37 24.96 -26.74 -12.71
CA VAL A 37 25.83 -25.73 -13.32
C VAL A 37 26.18 -24.72 -12.23
N ALA A 38 27.46 -24.59 -11.93
CA ALA A 38 27.96 -23.65 -10.93
C ALA A 38 28.15 -22.24 -11.52
N ARG A 39 27.90 -21.21 -10.71
CA ARG A 39 28.29 -19.81 -10.95
C ARG A 39 28.89 -19.24 -9.68
N ARG A 40 29.88 -18.36 -9.79
CA ARG A 40 30.42 -17.62 -8.65
C ARG A 40 29.36 -16.63 -8.14
N PRO A 41 29.30 -16.31 -6.84
CA PRO A 41 28.27 -15.42 -6.27
C PRO A 41 28.04 -14.11 -7.05
N HIS A 42 29.11 -13.41 -7.43
CA HIS A 42 29.00 -12.14 -8.17
C HIS A 42 28.39 -12.29 -9.57
N GLU A 43 28.58 -13.41 -10.27
CA GLU A 43 28.04 -13.65 -11.62
C GLU A 43 26.50 -13.70 -11.64
N VAL A 44 25.90 -13.95 -10.47
CA VAL A 44 24.43 -13.93 -10.26
C VAL A 44 24.02 -12.87 -9.25
N GLY A 45 24.84 -11.85 -9.02
CA GLY A 45 24.48 -10.70 -8.19
C GLY A 45 24.45 -10.95 -6.67
N LEU A 46 25.23 -11.90 -6.15
CA LEU A 46 25.36 -12.19 -4.71
C LEU A 46 26.74 -11.80 -4.14
N ASP A 47 26.77 -11.15 -2.98
CA ASP A 47 28.04 -10.87 -2.26
C ASP A 47 28.56 -12.13 -1.54
N ALA A 48 29.67 -12.67 -2.06
CA ALA A 48 30.33 -13.86 -1.52
C ALA A 48 30.71 -13.75 -0.02
N ARG A 49 31.01 -12.55 0.49
CA ARG A 49 31.34 -12.36 1.93
C ARG A 49 30.09 -12.52 2.80
N LYS A 50 28.93 -12.08 2.32
CA LYS A 50 27.66 -12.26 3.03
C LYS A 50 27.16 -13.70 2.94
N LEU A 51 27.44 -14.41 1.85
CA LEU A 51 27.22 -15.86 1.79
C LEU A 51 28.16 -16.64 2.72
N LYS A 52 29.41 -16.21 2.86
CA LYS A 52 30.35 -16.75 3.87
C LYS A 52 29.86 -16.48 5.30
N ALA A 53 29.41 -15.26 5.60
CA ALA A 53 28.80 -14.93 6.88
C ALA A 53 27.53 -15.77 7.17
N LEU A 54 26.70 -16.04 6.15
CA LEU A 54 25.58 -16.97 6.24
C LEU A 54 26.04 -18.39 6.62
N SER A 55 27.05 -18.95 5.94
CA SER A 55 27.54 -20.30 6.26
C SER A 55 28.26 -20.38 7.61
N ASP A 56 28.96 -19.31 8.02
CA ASP A 56 29.63 -19.24 9.31
C ASP A 56 28.62 -19.17 10.46
N TYR A 57 27.55 -18.39 10.25
CA TYR A 57 26.42 -18.28 11.17
C TYR A 57 25.62 -19.59 11.26
N ALA A 58 25.31 -20.20 10.10
CA ALA A 58 24.57 -21.45 10.05
C ALA A 58 25.39 -22.64 10.56
N GLY A 59 26.67 -22.74 10.24
CA GLY A 59 27.42 -23.99 10.40
C GLY A 59 26.81 -25.13 9.59
N GLY A 60 27.05 -26.38 10.00
CA GLY A 60 26.54 -27.56 9.30
C GLY A 60 27.04 -27.63 7.86
N PHE A 61 26.17 -28.05 6.94
CA PHE A 61 26.45 -28.08 5.50
C PHE A 61 25.22 -27.72 4.68
N GLY A 62 25.41 -27.11 3.52
CA GLY A 62 24.31 -26.57 2.73
C GLY A 62 24.71 -25.90 1.43
N CYS A 63 23.72 -25.33 0.73
CA CYS A 63 23.89 -24.66 -0.55
C CYS A 63 22.93 -23.50 -0.78
N VAL A 64 23.34 -22.56 -1.63
CA VAL A 64 22.53 -21.48 -2.19
C VAL A 64 22.43 -21.63 -3.71
N VAL A 65 21.22 -21.54 -4.23
CA VAL A 65 20.89 -21.56 -5.66
C VAL A 65 20.25 -20.23 -6.03
N ARG A 66 20.66 -19.62 -7.14
CA ARG A 66 20.03 -18.41 -7.69
C ARG A 66 19.94 -18.49 -9.21
N ASN A 67 18.85 -17.99 -9.78
CA ASN A 67 18.60 -18.00 -11.23
C ASN A 67 18.71 -19.40 -11.87
N GLY A 68 18.49 -20.47 -11.09
CA GLY A 68 18.67 -21.87 -11.52
C GLY A 68 20.11 -22.40 -11.54
N TYR A 69 21.09 -21.64 -11.05
CA TYR A 69 22.50 -22.07 -10.90
C TYR A 69 22.83 -22.42 -9.45
N MET A 70 23.76 -23.33 -9.24
CA MET A 70 24.39 -23.54 -7.94
C MET A 70 25.41 -22.42 -7.71
N VAL A 71 25.32 -21.70 -6.59
CA VAL A 71 26.07 -20.45 -6.42
C VAL A 71 27.09 -20.52 -5.28
N TYR A 72 26.72 -21.22 -4.22
CA TYR A 72 27.52 -21.31 -3.02
C TYR A 72 27.21 -22.61 -2.30
N THR A 73 28.24 -23.26 -1.77
CA THR A 73 28.13 -24.50 -0.99
C THR A 73 29.08 -24.41 0.19
N TRP A 74 28.67 -24.91 1.35
CA TRP A 74 29.52 -25.04 2.52
C TRP A 74 29.36 -26.43 3.14
N GLY A 75 30.43 -26.95 3.72
CA GLY A 75 30.53 -28.37 4.05
C GLY A 75 30.28 -29.26 2.82
N ASP A 76 29.83 -30.50 3.06
CA ASP A 76 29.47 -31.42 1.98
C ASP A 76 27.98 -31.28 1.60
N ALA A 77 27.69 -30.39 0.64
CA ALA A 77 26.34 -30.19 0.11
C ALA A 77 25.78 -31.38 -0.71
N SER A 78 26.57 -32.43 -0.95
CA SER A 78 26.13 -33.71 -1.53
C SER A 78 25.74 -34.76 -0.47
N ARG A 79 26.13 -34.55 0.79
CA ARG A 79 25.86 -35.49 1.87
C ARG A 79 24.37 -35.67 2.11
N ARG A 80 23.88 -36.90 1.90
CA ARG A 80 22.51 -37.30 2.21
C ARG A 80 22.31 -37.43 3.72
N LYS A 81 21.29 -36.76 4.29
CA LYS A 81 20.85 -36.91 5.70
C LYS A 81 19.33 -36.87 5.79
N ASP A 82 18.77 -37.49 6.83
CA ASP A 82 17.36 -37.32 7.23
C ASP A 82 17.03 -35.83 7.39
N VAL A 83 16.10 -35.28 6.60
CA VAL A 83 15.69 -33.87 6.71
C VAL A 83 14.55 -33.65 7.71
N ALA A 84 14.15 -34.70 8.44
CA ALA A 84 13.09 -34.68 9.42
C ALA A 84 11.77 -34.11 8.87
N SER A 85 11.07 -33.27 9.64
CA SER A 85 9.78 -32.69 9.25
C SER A 85 9.79 -31.89 7.95
N ALA A 86 10.96 -31.52 7.42
CA ALA A 86 11.06 -30.90 6.10
C ALA A 86 10.66 -31.86 4.95
N VAL A 87 10.47 -33.16 5.21
CA VAL A 87 9.90 -34.12 4.22
C VAL A 87 8.45 -33.82 3.85
N LYS A 88 7.66 -33.23 4.77
CA LYS A 88 6.19 -33.19 4.69
C LYS A 88 5.65 -32.58 3.37
N PRO A 89 6.25 -31.53 2.77
CA PRO A 89 5.92 -31.06 1.41
C PRO A 89 5.98 -32.09 0.28
N LEU A 90 6.86 -33.10 0.35
CA LEU A 90 6.90 -34.15 -0.68
C LEU A 90 5.64 -35.03 -0.59
N TYR A 91 5.10 -35.29 0.60
CA TYR A 91 3.83 -36.02 0.73
C TYR A 91 2.68 -35.22 0.13
N THR A 92 2.63 -33.90 0.38
CA THR A 92 1.69 -33.00 -0.29
C THR A 92 1.87 -33.04 -1.82
N HIS A 93 3.11 -33.01 -2.32
CA HIS A 93 3.38 -33.11 -3.76
C HIS A 93 2.79 -34.39 -4.34
N PHE A 94 3.06 -35.55 -3.72
CA PHE A 94 2.53 -36.84 -4.17
C PHE A 94 1.01 -36.99 -3.98
N LEU A 95 0.41 -36.33 -2.98
CA LEU A 95 -1.04 -36.26 -2.84
C LEU A 95 -1.68 -35.48 -4.01
N LEU A 96 -1.14 -34.31 -4.34
CA LEU A 96 -1.65 -33.47 -5.43
C LEU A 96 -1.43 -34.14 -6.80
N LYS A 97 -0.31 -34.86 -6.96
CA LYS A 97 -0.04 -35.74 -8.11
C LYS A 97 -1.04 -36.89 -8.21
N ALA A 98 -1.41 -37.53 -7.11
CA ALA A 98 -2.42 -38.59 -7.10
C ALA A 98 -3.80 -38.07 -7.53
N VAL A 99 -4.16 -36.84 -7.15
CA VAL A 99 -5.37 -36.16 -7.63
C VAL A 99 -5.27 -35.83 -9.12
N GLU A 100 -4.15 -35.24 -9.59
CA GLU A 100 -3.93 -34.94 -11.01
C GLU A 100 -3.89 -36.20 -11.92
N GLN A 101 -3.53 -37.35 -11.35
CA GLN A 101 -3.55 -38.67 -12.02
C GLN A 101 -4.89 -39.41 -11.88
N GLY A 102 -5.89 -38.84 -11.20
CA GLY A 102 -7.18 -39.50 -10.95
C GLY A 102 -7.14 -40.70 -9.99
N LYS A 103 -6.01 -40.95 -9.31
CA LYS A 103 -5.89 -41.96 -8.23
C LYS A 103 -6.71 -41.59 -6.99
N LEU A 104 -7.02 -40.29 -6.82
CA LEU A 104 -7.91 -39.74 -5.81
C LEU A 104 -8.84 -38.73 -6.47
N LYS A 105 -10.10 -38.65 -6.03
CA LYS A 105 -11.09 -37.73 -6.62
C LYS A 105 -10.76 -36.26 -6.31
N SER A 106 -10.35 -35.98 -5.08
CA SER A 106 -9.89 -34.67 -4.64
C SER A 106 -9.17 -34.80 -3.29
N ILE A 107 -8.53 -33.72 -2.84
CA ILE A 107 -7.97 -33.66 -1.48
C ILE A 107 -9.04 -33.58 -0.38
N ASP A 108 -10.32 -33.37 -0.72
CA ASP A 108 -11.44 -33.39 0.23
C ASP A 108 -12.06 -34.78 0.40
N GLU A 109 -11.54 -35.78 -0.33
CA GLU A 109 -11.96 -37.16 -0.17
C GLU A 109 -11.59 -37.71 1.22
N SER A 110 -12.52 -38.43 1.86
CA SER A 110 -12.28 -39.07 3.15
C SER A 110 -11.24 -40.18 3.02
N VAL A 111 -10.23 -40.12 3.90
CA VAL A 111 -9.16 -41.12 4.03
C VAL A 111 -9.71 -42.46 4.50
N ALA A 112 -10.86 -42.47 5.18
CA ALA A 112 -11.51 -43.69 5.67
C ALA A 112 -12.03 -44.61 4.55
N LYS A 113 -12.07 -44.15 3.29
CA LYS A 113 -12.26 -45.01 2.11
C LYS A 113 -11.06 -45.92 1.84
N ILE A 114 -9.86 -45.44 2.15
CA ILE A 114 -8.57 -46.11 1.91
C ILE A 114 -8.04 -46.77 3.19
N GLU A 115 -8.41 -46.25 4.37
CA GLU A 115 -8.20 -46.91 5.67
C GLU A 115 -9.53 -47.09 6.43
N PRO A 116 -10.27 -48.17 6.14
CA PRO A 116 -11.58 -48.42 6.75
C PRO A 116 -11.57 -48.50 8.28
N LYS A 117 -10.41 -48.77 8.91
CA LYS A 117 -10.26 -48.79 10.38
C LYS A 117 -10.60 -47.44 11.03
N LEU A 118 -10.48 -46.33 10.31
CA LEU A 118 -10.89 -45.00 10.80
C LEU A 118 -12.40 -44.90 11.03
N ASN A 119 -13.23 -45.74 10.42
CA ASN A 119 -14.69 -45.73 10.58
C ASN A 119 -15.17 -46.28 11.95
N SER A 120 -14.29 -46.89 12.74
CA SER A 120 -14.66 -47.54 14.02
C SER A 120 -14.04 -46.91 15.27
N LEU A 121 -13.10 -45.97 15.12
CA LEU A 121 -12.39 -45.31 16.23
C LEU A 121 -13.26 -44.27 16.93
N ASN A 122 -12.98 -44.02 18.21
CA ASN A 122 -13.55 -42.91 18.99
C ASN A 122 -15.09 -42.86 18.94
N LYS A 123 -15.76 -44.01 19.16
CA LYS A 123 -17.22 -44.15 19.13
C LYS A 123 -17.98 -43.11 19.98
N SER A 124 -17.46 -42.80 21.18
CA SER A 124 -18.01 -41.78 22.09
C SER A 124 -17.82 -40.33 21.62
N MET A 125 -17.26 -40.13 20.42
CA MET A 125 -16.93 -38.83 19.82
C MET A 125 -17.47 -38.70 18.39
N ASP A 126 -18.59 -39.37 18.11
CA ASP A 126 -19.25 -39.42 16.79
C ASP A 126 -18.31 -39.89 15.67
N LEU A 127 -17.52 -40.94 15.97
CA LEU A 127 -16.60 -41.59 15.03
C LEU A 127 -15.67 -40.61 14.30
N LYS A 128 -15.21 -39.55 14.99
CA LYS A 128 -14.53 -38.36 14.43
C LYS A 128 -13.55 -38.65 13.28
N ASP A 129 -12.74 -39.70 13.40
CA ASP A 129 -11.68 -40.02 12.45
C ASP A 129 -12.19 -40.47 11.07
N ARG A 130 -13.46 -40.91 10.95
CA ARG A 130 -14.10 -41.17 9.64
C ARG A 130 -14.22 -39.92 8.75
N LYS A 131 -14.18 -38.74 9.39
CA LYS A 131 -14.29 -37.41 8.77
C LYS A 131 -12.91 -36.82 8.38
N ILE A 132 -11.81 -37.56 8.59
CA ILE A 132 -10.48 -37.13 8.14
C ILE A 132 -10.42 -37.18 6.61
N THR A 133 -10.05 -36.06 5.99
CA THR A 133 -9.80 -35.92 4.56
C THR A 133 -8.31 -35.78 4.30
N TRP A 134 -7.86 -35.94 3.05
CA TRP A 134 -6.47 -35.70 2.71
C TRP A 134 -6.03 -34.26 2.97
N ARG A 135 -6.93 -33.27 2.81
CA ARG A 135 -6.73 -31.87 3.18
C ARG A 135 -6.47 -31.73 4.68
N HIS A 136 -7.20 -32.48 5.51
CA HIS A 136 -6.96 -32.49 6.96
C HIS A 136 -5.58 -33.06 7.31
N LEU A 137 -5.16 -34.15 6.66
CA LEU A 137 -3.83 -34.75 6.86
C LEU A 137 -2.70 -33.78 6.48
N CYS A 138 -2.71 -33.24 5.26
CA CYS A 138 -1.61 -32.45 4.73
C CYS A 138 -1.47 -31.05 5.35
N ASN A 139 -2.55 -30.50 5.93
CA ASN A 139 -2.51 -29.26 6.69
C ASN A 139 -2.29 -29.44 8.21
N GLN A 140 -2.08 -30.67 8.71
CA GLN A 140 -1.94 -30.93 10.16
C GLN A 140 -3.17 -30.48 10.99
N ILE A 141 -4.38 -30.68 10.45
CA ILE A 141 -5.66 -30.38 11.11
C ILE A 141 -6.59 -31.61 11.18
N SER A 142 -6.05 -32.82 11.02
CA SER A 142 -6.83 -34.07 11.17
C SER A 142 -7.25 -34.37 12.60
N CYS A 143 -6.52 -33.82 13.58
CA CYS A 143 -6.70 -34.14 14.99
C CYS A 143 -6.65 -35.67 15.26
N TYR A 144 -5.88 -36.41 14.47
CA TYR A 144 -5.72 -37.85 14.60
C TYR A 144 -4.92 -38.18 15.88
N GLY A 145 -5.54 -38.92 16.80
CA GLY A 145 -4.99 -39.20 18.13
C GLY A 145 -5.15 -38.07 19.15
N VAL A 146 -5.87 -36.99 18.84
CA VAL A 146 -6.35 -36.00 19.82
C VAL A 146 -7.87 -35.81 19.74
N ARG A 147 -8.46 -35.15 20.75
CA ARG A 147 -9.92 -35.10 20.96
C ARG A 147 -10.68 -34.10 20.09
N GLU A 148 -10.03 -33.11 19.49
CA GLU A 148 -10.71 -32.19 18.59
C GLU A 148 -11.21 -32.88 17.31
N GLN A 149 -12.29 -32.40 16.69
CA GLN A 149 -12.76 -32.95 15.40
C GLN A 149 -11.80 -32.52 14.27
N PRO A 150 -11.68 -33.30 13.18
CA PRO A 150 -10.93 -32.87 12.00
C PRO A 150 -11.39 -31.48 11.52
N GLY A 151 -10.41 -30.58 11.31
CA GLY A 151 -10.61 -29.18 10.94
C GLY A 151 -10.69 -28.20 12.11
N GLN A 152 -10.96 -28.64 13.35
CA GLN A 152 -11.19 -27.73 14.48
C GLN A 152 -9.92 -27.20 15.15
N ALA A 153 -8.79 -27.91 15.05
CA ALA A 153 -7.54 -27.48 15.66
C ALA A 153 -6.33 -27.89 14.81
N PHE A 154 -5.25 -27.14 14.98
CA PHE A 154 -3.94 -27.49 14.45
C PHE A 154 -3.22 -28.41 15.43
N ASP A 155 -2.84 -29.58 14.93
CA ASP A 155 -2.08 -30.59 15.64
C ASP A 155 -0.87 -30.98 14.78
N TYR A 156 0.30 -30.37 15.06
CA TYR A 156 1.53 -30.73 14.38
C TYR A 156 2.01 -32.10 14.85
N SER A 157 1.47 -33.13 14.21
CA SER A 157 1.59 -34.53 14.58
C SER A 157 2.49 -35.31 13.62
N ASP A 158 3.28 -36.22 14.19
CA ASP A 158 4.03 -37.23 13.43
C ASP A 158 3.30 -38.59 13.34
N TYR A 159 2.25 -38.80 14.13
CA TYR A 159 1.32 -39.92 13.97
C TYR A 159 0.38 -39.69 12.77
N ASN A 160 -0.16 -38.48 12.63
CA ASN A 160 -0.87 -38.01 11.45
C ASN A 160 -0.06 -38.23 10.16
N MET A 161 1.24 -37.98 10.22
CA MET A 161 2.12 -38.05 9.05
C MET A 161 2.58 -39.48 8.73
N ALA A 162 2.63 -40.38 9.71
CA ALA A 162 2.74 -41.80 9.46
C ALA A 162 1.47 -42.35 8.77
N LEU A 163 0.28 -42.00 9.28
CA LEU A 163 -1.00 -42.35 8.65
C LEU A 163 -1.08 -41.80 7.21
N PHE A 164 -0.68 -40.55 6.99
CA PHE A 164 -0.66 -39.92 5.67
C PHE A 164 0.30 -40.63 4.71
N PHE A 165 1.52 -40.95 5.16
CA PHE A 165 2.48 -41.69 4.34
C PHE A 165 1.96 -43.10 3.98
N ASP A 166 1.51 -43.87 4.98
CA ASP A 166 1.11 -45.26 4.76
C ASP A 166 -0.16 -45.37 3.90
N THR A 167 -1.14 -44.48 4.08
CA THR A 167 -2.34 -44.45 3.24
C THR A 167 -2.04 -43.97 1.82
N LEU A 168 -1.20 -42.94 1.65
CA LEU A 168 -0.86 -42.43 0.31
C LEU A 168 0.02 -43.42 -0.45
N PHE A 169 1.19 -43.79 0.08
CA PHE A 169 2.17 -44.54 -0.69
C PHE A 169 1.88 -46.05 -0.75
N LEU A 170 1.40 -46.66 0.35
CA LEU A 170 1.16 -48.11 0.34
C LEU A 170 -0.18 -48.49 -0.28
N LYS A 171 -1.18 -47.60 -0.22
CA LYS A 171 -2.54 -47.93 -0.69
C LYS A 171 -2.98 -47.18 -1.94
N VAL A 172 -2.76 -45.86 -2.03
CA VAL A 172 -3.12 -45.09 -3.25
C VAL A 172 -2.10 -45.28 -4.37
N TYR A 173 -0.81 -45.35 -4.05
CA TYR A 173 0.23 -45.71 -5.02
C TYR A 173 0.47 -47.23 -5.10
N GLY A 174 0.06 -48.02 -4.10
CA GLY A 174 0.14 -49.49 -4.14
C GLY A 174 1.54 -50.07 -3.90
N SER A 175 2.45 -49.29 -3.32
CA SER A 175 3.87 -49.66 -3.12
C SER A 175 4.12 -50.33 -1.76
N ALA A 176 5.33 -50.86 -1.53
CA ALA A 176 5.79 -51.31 -0.22
C ALA A 176 6.87 -50.36 0.35
N TRP A 177 7.06 -50.31 1.68
CA TRP A 177 8.17 -49.52 2.26
C TRP A 177 9.55 -49.87 1.68
N LYS A 178 9.77 -51.13 1.27
CA LYS A 178 11.02 -51.57 0.66
C LYS A 178 11.23 -51.02 -0.75
N THR A 179 10.17 -50.71 -1.49
CA THR A 179 10.19 -50.42 -2.93
C THR A 179 9.69 -49.02 -3.30
N VAL A 180 9.11 -48.25 -2.36
CA VAL A 180 8.55 -46.90 -2.59
C VAL A 180 9.52 -45.88 -3.20
N ASP A 181 10.83 -46.09 -3.02
CA ASP A 181 11.84 -45.29 -3.68
C ASP A 181 11.86 -45.57 -5.20
N ASP A 182 11.95 -46.84 -5.59
CA ASP A 182 12.00 -47.30 -6.99
C ASP A 182 10.63 -47.21 -7.69
N ASP A 183 9.54 -47.52 -6.99
CA ASP A 183 8.17 -47.53 -7.51
C ASP A 183 7.59 -46.13 -7.72
N VAL A 184 7.94 -45.17 -6.85
CA VAL A 184 7.26 -43.85 -6.77
C VAL A 184 8.25 -42.69 -6.73
N LEU A 185 9.09 -42.59 -5.69
CA LEU A 185 9.88 -41.37 -5.45
C LEU A 185 10.85 -41.07 -6.60
N HIS A 186 11.50 -42.08 -7.14
CA HIS A 186 12.47 -41.94 -8.22
C HIS A 186 11.81 -41.68 -9.58
N PRO A 187 10.90 -42.52 -10.10
CA PRO A 187 10.34 -42.34 -11.43
C PRO A 187 9.50 -41.06 -11.58
N GLU A 188 8.67 -40.71 -10.58
CA GLU A 188 7.77 -39.55 -10.67
C GLU A 188 8.44 -38.22 -10.34
N LEU A 189 9.52 -38.22 -9.54
CA LEU A 189 10.15 -37.00 -9.04
C LEU A 189 11.68 -36.98 -9.23
N ASN A 190 12.44 -37.82 -8.52
CA ASN A 190 13.89 -37.62 -8.41
C ASN A 190 14.63 -37.77 -9.74
N ASN A 191 14.25 -38.75 -10.56
CA ASN A 191 14.84 -38.98 -11.89
C ASN A 191 14.50 -37.81 -12.84
N VAL A 192 13.28 -37.27 -12.74
CA VAL A 192 12.81 -36.13 -13.53
C VAL A 192 13.56 -34.84 -13.15
N LEU A 193 13.76 -34.61 -11.85
CA LEU A 193 14.56 -33.52 -11.31
C LEU A 193 16.08 -33.72 -11.50
N GLN A 194 16.50 -34.92 -11.92
CA GLN A 194 17.89 -35.33 -12.08
C GLN A 194 18.69 -35.15 -10.78
N CYS A 195 18.09 -35.60 -9.66
CA CYS A 195 18.76 -35.72 -8.38
C CYS A 195 20.01 -36.60 -8.49
N GLN A 196 21.05 -36.27 -7.72
CA GLN A 196 22.38 -36.88 -7.84
C GLN A 196 22.71 -37.83 -6.69
N ASP A 197 22.15 -37.58 -5.51
CA ASP A 197 22.58 -38.19 -4.25
C ASP A 197 21.61 -39.27 -3.78
N ASN A 198 20.85 -39.84 -4.73
CA ASN A 198 19.87 -40.90 -4.53
C ASN A 198 18.95 -40.67 -3.30
N PRO A 199 18.03 -39.68 -3.32
CA PRO A 199 17.18 -39.42 -2.16
C PRO A 199 16.22 -40.61 -1.90
N THR A 200 15.98 -40.92 -0.63
CA THR A 200 15.26 -42.13 -0.18
C THR A 200 14.29 -41.80 0.96
N PHE A 201 13.07 -42.35 0.92
CA PHE A 201 12.11 -42.32 2.03
C PHE A 201 12.43 -43.32 3.15
N MET A 202 13.54 -44.07 3.04
CA MET A 202 13.97 -45.06 4.04
C MET A 202 15.26 -44.61 4.75
N ALA A 203 15.30 -43.36 5.24
CA ALA A 203 16.46 -42.77 5.92
C ALA A 203 17.03 -43.61 7.08
N PHE A 204 16.20 -44.43 7.73
CA PHE A 204 16.58 -45.33 8.82
C PHE A 204 16.20 -46.81 8.52
N GLY A 205 15.93 -47.15 7.26
CA GLY A 205 15.44 -48.45 6.84
C GLY A 205 13.95 -48.70 7.15
N THR A 206 13.45 -49.88 6.79
CA THR A 206 12.04 -50.26 6.94
C THR A 206 11.64 -50.54 8.39
N GLY A 207 12.58 -50.99 9.23
CA GLY A 207 12.34 -51.30 10.65
C GLY A 207 12.32 -50.09 11.60
N ASN A 208 12.66 -48.89 11.12
CA ASN A 208 12.72 -47.68 11.95
C ASN A 208 12.20 -46.47 11.17
N ARG A 209 11.04 -45.93 11.57
CA ARG A 209 10.41 -44.72 11.00
C ARG A 209 10.41 -44.67 9.45
N PRO A 210 9.87 -45.69 8.75
CA PRO A 210 9.75 -45.65 7.29
C PRO A 210 8.94 -44.44 6.81
N GLY A 211 9.33 -43.88 5.66
CA GLY A 211 8.83 -42.62 5.09
C GLY A 211 9.75 -41.42 5.32
N ARG A 212 10.70 -41.50 6.27
CA ARG A 212 11.67 -40.41 6.51
C ARG A 212 12.60 -40.20 5.32
N LEU A 213 12.56 -38.99 4.75
CA LEU A 213 13.41 -38.63 3.62
C LEU A 213 14.85 -38.35 4.06
N ALA A 214 15.80 -39.12 3.53
CA ALA A 214 17.19 -38.72 3.46
C ALA A 214 17.46 -38.08 2.09
N ILE A 215 17.88 -36.81 2.08
CA ILE A 215 18.19 -36.03 0.88
C ILE A 215 19.39 -35.11 1.14
N SER A 216 20.15 -34.77 0.10
CA SER A 216 21.23 -33.78 0.18
C SER A 216 20.67 -32.36 0.01
N PRO A 217 21.33 -31.31 0.55
CA PRO A 217 20.91 -29.93 0.32
C PRO A 217 20.81 -29.58 -1.18
N ARG A 218 21.74 -30.09 -2.01
CA ARG A 218 21.75 -29.80 -3.45
C ARG A 218 20.62 -30.48 -4.23
N ASP A 219 20.13 -31.63 -3.78
CA ASP A 219 18.93 -32.25 -4.37
C ASP A 219 17.65 -31.65 -3.80
N PHE A 220 17.62 -31.28 -2.53
CA PHE A 220 16.46 -30.64 -1.93
C PHE A 220 16.19 -29.26 -2.56
N ALA A 221 17.24 -28.54 -2.93
CA ALA A 221 17.14 -27.30 -3.72
C ALA A 221 16.54 -27.51 -5.13
N ARG A 222 16.61 -28.72 -5.72
CA ARG A 222 15.90 -29.03 -6.98
C ARG A 222 14.38 -29.07 -6.78
N PHE A 223 13.92 -29.64 -5.66
CA PHE A 223 12.52 -29.65 -5.29
C PHE A 223 12.00 -28.23 -4.99
N GLY A 224 12.80 -27.41 -4.28
CA GLY A 224 12.52 -25.97 -4.13
C GLY A 224 12.41 -25.25 -5.47
N LEU A 225 13.30 -25.56 -6.43
CA LEU A 225 13.30 -24.95 -7.76
C LEU A 225 12.06 -25.35 -8.59
N LEU A 226 11.51 -26.54 -8.39
CA LEU A 226 10.24 -26.94 -9.01
C LEU A 226 9.09 -26.02 -8.58
N TYR A 227 8.96 -25.72 -7.28
CA TYR A 227 7.92 -24.84 -6.75
C TYR A 227 8.17 -23.37 -7.09
N LEU A 228 9.43 -22.92 -7.06
CA LEU A 228 9.85 -21.61 -7.57
C LEU A 228 9.47 -21.39 -9.05
N ARG A 229 9.47 -22.47 -9.84
CA ARG A 229 9.03 -22.49 -11.25
C ARG A 229 7.57 -22.92 -11.42
N LYS A 230 6.74 -22.82 -10.37
CA LYS A 230 5.30 -23.13 -10.37
C LYS A 230 4.98 -24.50 -10.97
N GLY A 231 5.73 -25.53 -10.57
CA GLY A 231 5.56 -26.90 -11.04
C GLY A 231 6.13 -27.23 -12.42
N LYS A 232 6.76 -26.26 -13.11
CA LYS A 232 7.37 -26.47 -14.43
C LYS A 232 8.84 -26.86 -14.33
N TRP A 233 9.24 -27.94 -15.00
CA TRP A 233 10.61 -28.43 -15.10
C TRP A 233 11.01 -28.71 -16.55
N LYS A 234 12.03 -28.01 -17.06
CA LYS A 234 12.56 -28.21 -18.44
C LYS A 234 11.49 -28.28 -19.54
N GLY A 235 10.50 -27.40 -19.47
CA GLY A 235 9.39 -27.35 -20.43
C GLY A 235 8.18 -28.21 -20.05
N LYS A 236 8.36 -29.31 -19.32
CA LYS A 236 7.27 -30.18 -18.83
C LYS A 236 6.62 -29.59 -17.57
N GLN A 237 5.30 -29.62 -17.48
CA GLN A 237 4.59 -29.37 -16.22
C GLN A 237 4.58 -30.68 -15.42
N LEU A 238 5.14 -30.71 -14.21
CA LEU A 238 5.22 -31.93 -13.38
C LEU A 238 4.05 -32.04 -12.39
N ILE A 239 3.63 -30.89 -11.87
CA ILE A 239 2.45 -30.64 -11.04
C ILE A 239 1.83 -29.32 -11.53
N SER A 240 0.51 -29.15 -11.53
CA SER A 240 -0.14 -27.93 -12.04
C SER A 240 0.33 -26.65 -11.31
N ALA A 241 0.33 -25.53 -12.04
CA ALA A 241 0.74 -24.24 -11.48
C ALA A 241 -0.21 -23.75 -10.38
N GLU A 242 -1.47 -24.17 -10.43
CA GLU A 242 -2.48 -23.93 -9.40
C GLU A 242 -2.13 -24.68 -8.12
N HIS A 243 -1.99 -26.01 -8.16
CA HIS A 243 -1.59 -26.81 -7.00
C HIS A 243 -0.23 -26.39 -6.42
N ALA A 244 0.75 -26.08 -7.28
CA ALA A 244 2.06 -25.58 -6.84
C ALA A 244 1.96 -24.23 -6.10
N SER A 245 1.05 -23.34 -6.52
CA SER A 245 0.85 -22.03 -5.88
C SER A 245 0.00 -22.15 -4.61
N MET A 246 -1.09 -22.93 -4.64
CA MET A 246 -1.94 -23.23 -3.49
C MET A 246 -1.13 -23.77 -2.30
N ALA A 247 -0.22 -24.71 -2.57
CA ALA A 247 0.58 -25.36 -1.54
C ALA A 247 1.47 -24.41 -0.73
N VAL A 248 1.85 -23.26 -1.29
CA VAL A 248 2.84 -22.32 -0.72
C VAL A 248 2.28 -20.91 -0.46
N ALA A 249 1.02 -20.63 -0.81
CA ALA A 249 0.41 -19.30 -0.69
C ALA A 249 -0.94 -19.28 0.05
N THR A 250 -1.45 -20.42 0.51
CA THR A 250 -2.75 -20.52 1.18
C THR A 250 -2.57 -21.07 2.60
N PRO A 251 -2.20 -20.23 3.58
CA PRO A 251 -2.00 -20.67 4.96
C PRO A 251 -3.34 -21.00 5.64
N LEU A 252 -3.25 -21.77 6.73
CA LEU A 252 -4.33 -21.94 7.68
C LEU A 252 -4.77 -20.59 8.26
N PRO A 253 -6.08 -20.34 8.41
CA PRO A 253 -6.59 -19.19 9.14
C PRO A 253 -6.03 -19.11 10.56
N THR A 254 -5.64 -17.90 10.99
CA THR A 254 -5.22 -17.61 12.37
C THR A 254 -6.28 -17.94 13.42
N SER A 255 -7.55 -18.05 13.02
CA SER A 255 -8.67 -18.50 13.85
C SER A 255 -8.62 -19.98 14.24
N ILE A 256 -7.90 -20.84 13.52
CA ILE A 256 -7.72 -22.24 13.92
C ILE A 256 -6.80 -22.27 15.16
N PRO A 257 -7.27 -22.73 16.34
CA PRO A 257 -6.45 -22.85 17.54
C PRO A 257 -5.45 -24.01 17.42
N ARG A 258 -4.41 -24.00 18.27
CA ARG A 258 -3.61 -25.21 18.52
C ARG A 258 -4.43 -26.21 19.35
N THR A 259 -4.27 -27.51 19.12
CA THR A 259 -4.93 -28.56 19.92
C THR A 259 -4.59 -28.43 21.40
N LYS A 260 -5.56 -28.76 22.27
CA LYS A 260 -5.38 -28.92 23.72
C LYS A 260 -4.58 -30.18 24.08
N GLY A 261 -4.22 -31.01 23.10
CA GLY A 261 -3.36 -32.18 23.27
C GLY A 261 -3.97 -33.32 24.07
N LYS A 262 -5.29 -33.31 24.31
CA LYS A 262 -5.97 -34.42 24.99
C LYS A 262 -6.05 -35.62 24.05
N SER A 263 -5.44 -36.73 24.45
CA SER A 263 -5.37 -37.96 23.65
C SER A 263 -6.76 -38.51 23.28
N ALA A 264 -6.84 -39.07 22.07
CA ALA A 264 -7.96 -39.86 21.57
C ALA A 264 -7.45 -41.20 21.03
N GLU A 265 -8.35 -42.14 20.75
CA GLU A 265 -8.02 -43.43 20.15
C GLU A 265 -7.34 -43.24 18.78
N MET A 266 -6.37 -44.10 18.47
CA MET A 266 -5.76 -44.24 17.15
C MET A 266 -5.89 -45.70 16.73
N ILE A 267 -5.62 -46.01 15.44
CA ILE A 267 -5.55 -47.40 14.97
C ILE A 267 -4.59 -48.19 15.88
N ARG A 268 -5.02 -49.38 16.34
CA ARG A 268 -4.18 -50.25 17.17
C ARG A 268 -2.84 -50.54 16.49
N GLY A 269 -1.74 -50.21 17.16
CA GLY A 269 -0.38 -50.35 16.61
C GLY A 269 0.07 -49.19 15.71
N GLN A 270 -0.64 -48.05 15.70
CA GLN A 270 -0.25 -46.86 14.94
C GLN A 270 1.18 -46.42 15.28
N ARG A 271 2.07 -46.47 14.28
CA ARG A 271 3.44 -45.96 14.38
C ARG A 271 3.46 -44.43 14.30
N SER A 272 4.52 -43.83 14.85
CA SER A 272 4.94 -42.45 14.54
C SER A 272 6.05 -42.46 13.49
N ILE A 273 6.19 -41.35 12.74
CA ILE A 273 7.33 -41.10 11.85
C ILE A 273 8.48 -40.34 12.54
N GLY A 274 8.39 -40.09 13.84
CA GLY A 274 9.42 -39.36 14.58
C GLY A 274 9.03 -39.05 16.03
N GLY A 275 8.34 -37.92 16.23
CA GLY A 275 7.92 -37.40 17.53
C GLY A 275 6.48 -37.77 17.91
N GLY A 276 5.85 -36.91 18.71
CA GLY A 276 4.47 -37.07 19.16
C GLY A 276 3.45 -36.22 18.38
N ASN A 277 2.29 -36.02 19.02
CA ASN A 277 1.31 -35.00 18.67
C ASN A 277 1.72 -33.64 19.26
N ASN A 278 1.07 -32.57 18.78
CA ASN A 278 1.07 -31.23 19.32
C ASN A 278 2.46 -30.57 19.48
N GLN A 279 3.39 -30.80 18.54
CA GLN A 279 4.78 -30.37 18.72
C GLN A 279 4.95 -28.84 18.68
N CYS A 280 4.22 -28.13 17.80
CA CYS A 280 4.26 -26.67 17.67
C CYS A 280 2.90 -26.08 17.23
N ASP A 281 2.78 -24.76 17.25
CA ASP A 281 1.65 -24.00 16.68
C ASP A 281 1.94 -23.63 15.21
N HIS A 282 0.91 -23.29 14.43
CA HIS A 282 1.04 -22.86 13.04
C HIS A 282 1.35 -21.37 12.88
N ASN A 283 1.01 -20.54 13.88
CA ASN A 283 1.28 -19.10 13.90
C ASN A 283 0.87 -18.36 12.62
N GLY A 284 -0.28 -18.70 12.02
CA GLY A 284 -0.77 -18.09 10.76
C GLY A 284 0.15 -18.31 9.55
N SER A 285 1.06 -19.28 9.66
CA SER A 285 2.24 -19.43 8.81
C SER A 285 2.45 -20.87 8.31
N TYR A 286 1.47 -21.76 8.48
CA TYR A 286 1.49 -23.13 7.93
C TYR A 286 0.44 -23.28 6.82
N SER A 287 0.81 -23.91 5.72
CA SER A 287 -0.03 -24.23 4.56
C SER A 287 -0.05 -25.75 4.33
N TYR A 288 -0.14 -26.23 3.09
CA TYR A 288 -0.20 -27.66 2.74
C TYR A 288 1.17 -28.34 2.94
N ALA A 289 1.54 -28.54 4.21
CA ALA A 289 2.84 -28.98 4.70
C ALA A 289 4.02 -27.99 4.56
N TRP A 290 3.80 -26.80 3.99
CA TRP A 290 4.79 -25.74 3.87
C TRP A 290 4.67 -24.70 4.98
N TRP A 291 5.80 -24.17 5.44
CA TRP A 291 5.85 -22.96 6.25
C TRP A 291 6.01 -21.74 5.34
N ILE A 292 5.24 -20.68 5.59
CA ILE A 292 5.27 -19.45 4.80
C ILE A 292 5.67 -18.26 5.68
N ASN A 293 6.05 -17.14 5.05
CA ASN A 293 6.32 -15.89 5.77
C ASN A 293 5.02 -15.17 6.20
N GLY A 294 4.15 -15.90 6.91
CA GLY A 294 2.81 -15.47 7.32
C GLY A 294 2.80 -14.43 8.43
N VAL A 295 1.59 -14.01 8.82
CA VAL A 295 1.37 -13.08 9.94
C VAL A 295 0.65 -13.84 11.05
N GLY A 296 1.26 -13.88 12.24
CA GLY A 296 0.75 -14.57 13.41
C GLY A 296 -0.47 -13.92 14.04
N ARG A 297 -1.03 -14.60 15.06
CA ARG A 297 -2.19 -14.10 15.83
C ARG A 297 -1.87 -12.79 16.58
N ASP A 298 -0.60 -12.50 16.82
CA ASP A 298 -0.09 -11.27 17.44
C ASP A 298 0.16 -10.13 16.44
N GLY A 299 -0.19 -10.31 15.16
CA GLY A 299 0.01 -9.34 14.09
C GLY A 299 1.46 -9.21 13.61
N LYS A 300 2.40 -10.03 14.10
CA LYS A 300 3.80 -10.02 13.66
C LYS A 300 4.02 -10.99 12.51
N ARG A 301 4.93 -10.64 11.59
CA ARG A 301 5.36 -11.51 10.50
C ARG A 301 6.41 -12.51 11.00
N ASN A 302 6.35 -13.75 10.53
CA ASN A 302 7.23 -14.85 10.95
C ASN A 302 8.72 -14.53 10.71
N TRP A 303 9.08 -14.09 9.50
CA TRP A 303 10.42 -13.64 9.14
C TRP A 303 10.36 -12.19 8.62
N PRO A 304 10.36 -11.17 9.51
CA PRO A 304 10.08 -9.78 9.14
C PRO A 304 11.19 -9.10 8.33
N ASP A 305 12.41 -9.62 8.33
CA ASP A 305 13.56 -9.05 7.62
C ASP A 305 13.68 -9.49 6.14
N VAL A 306 12.77 -10.35 5.66
CA VAL A 306 12.82 -10.93 4.31
C VAL A 306 11.50 -10.77 3.55
N PRO A 307 11.47 -10.93 2.21
CA PRO A 307 10.28 -10.72 1.41
C PRO A 307 9.05 -11.51 1.89
N ALA A 308 7.85 -10.95 1.68
CA ALA A 308 6.59 -11.54 2.14
C ALA A 308 6.18 -12.81 1.38
N ASP A 309 6.80 -13.09 0.23
CA ASP A 309 6.58 -14.27 -0.60
C ASP A 309 7.52 -15.45 -0.29
N VAL A 310 8.35 -15.32 0.75
CA VAL A 310 9.24 -16.41 1.21
C VAL A 310 8.43 -17.56 1.81
N TYR A 311 8.79 -18.78 1.43
CA TYR A 311 8.25 -20.02 2.00
C TYR A 311 9.34 -21.09 2.09
N GLY A 312 9.13 -22.12 2.90
CA GLY A 312 10.09 -23.19 3.09
C GLY A 312 9.57 -24.33 3.94
N CYS A 313 10.44 -25.27 4.26
CA CYS A 313 10.13 -26.43 5.08
C CYS A 313 11.30 -26.74 6.02
N PHE A 314 10.97 -27.05 7.26
CA PHE A 314 11.90 -27.06 8.40
C PHE A 314 11.76 -28.36 9.19
N GLY A 315 12.89 -28.89 9.65
CA GLY A 315 12.97 -30.17 10.34
C GLY A 315 13.95 -30.13 11.52
N HIS A 316 13.56 -30.81 12.60
CA HIS A 316 14.36 -30.99 13.82
C HIS A 316 14.76 -29.66 14.48
N GLY A 317 13.80 -28.76 14.72
CA GLY A 317 14.09 -27.45 15.32
C GLY A 317 14.94 -26.58 14.39
N ASP A 318 14.50 -26.44 13.14
CA ASP A 318 15.08 -25.60 12.09
C ASP A 318 16.50 -25.95 11.57
N ILE A 319 17.22 -26.89 12.21
CA ILE A 319 18.59 -27.28 11.82
C ILE A 319 18.70 -27.93 10.43
N ARG A 320 17.57 -28.38 9.85
CA ARG A 320 17.44 -28.90 8.49
C ARG A 320 16.34 -28.15 7.78
N ALA A 321 16.64 -27.51 6.65
CA ALA A 321 15.65 -26.74 5.92
C ALA A 321 15.90 -26.63 4.42
N MET A 322 14.84 -26.24 3.71
CA MET A 322 14.91 -25.67 2.38
C MET A 322 13.92 -24.50 2.29
N VAL A 323 14.40 -23.35 1.83
CA VAL A 323 13.68 -22.07 1.82
C VAL A 323 13.81 -21.42 0.44
N VAL A 324 12.69 -20.98 -0.11
CA VAL A 324 12.53 -20.38 -1.43
C VAL A 324 12.12 -18.92 -1.29
N MET A 325 12.73 -18.03 -2.09
CA MET A 325 12.43 -16.61 -2.14
C MET A 325 12.10 -16.22 -3.60
N PRO A 326 10.82 -16.26 -4.02
CA PRO A 326 10.44 -16.09 -5.42
C PRO A 326 10.84 -14.73 -6.01
N SER A 327 10.62 -13.65 -5.27
CA SER A 327 10.99 -12.28 -5.62
C SER A 327 12.49 -12.04 -5.86
N LEU A 328 13.37 -12.95 -5.42
CA LEU A 328 14.83 -12.88 -5.61
C LEU A 328 15.40 -13.98 -6.51
N ASP A 329 14.53 -14.86 -7.02
CA ASP A 329 14.84 -16.10 -7.75
C ASP A 329 15.90 -16.97 -7.05
N LEU A 330 15.74 -17.11 -5.72
CA LEU A 330 16.75 -17.56 -4.77
C LEU A 330 16.24 -18.71 -3.90
N ILE A 331 17.09 -19.70 -3.63
CA ILE A 331 16.82 -20.83 -2.75
C ILE A 331 18.03 -21.06 -1.86
N VAL A 332 17.79 -21.43 -0.61
CA VAL A 332 18.82 -21.97 0.28
C VAL A 332 18.34 -23.30 0.86
N SER A 333 19.25 -24.26 1.01
CA SER A 333 19.00 -25.49 1.76
C SER A 333 20.19 -25.85 2.61
N TRP A 334 19.94 -26.40 3.80
CA TRP A 334 20.97 -26.76 4.77
C TRP A 334 20.54 -27.95 5.62
N ASN A 335 21.53 -28.67 6.16
CA ASN A 335 21.36 -29.78 7.09
C ASN A 335 22.36 -29.65 8.24
N ASP A 336 21.94 -30.13 9.42
CA ASP A 336 22.71 -30.21 10.66
C ASP A 336 23.39 -28.87 11.04
N THR A 337 22.64 -27.76 10.90
CA THR A 337 23.10 -26.40 11.25
C THR A 337 22.96 -26.10 12.75
N LYS A 338 23.53 -24.97 13.18
CA LYS A 338 23.42 -24.39 14.52
C LYS A 338 22.16 -23.51 14.68
N ILE A 339 21.25 -23.51 13.71
CA ILE A 339 20.03 -22.68 13.70
C ILE A 339 18.96 -23.44 14.48
N LEU A 340 18.82 -23.14 15.77
CA LEU A 340 17.97 -23.90 16.71
C LEU A 340 16.56 -23.33 16.90
N GLU A 341 16.29 -22.14 16.36
CA GLU A 341 15.04 -21.41 16.61
C GLU A 341 14.72 -20.39 15.51
N ASN A 342 13.44 -20.03 15.40
CA ASN A 342 12.90 -19.20 14.33
C ASN A 342 13.56 -17.81 14.21
N LYS A 343 13.98 -17.17 15.32
CA LYS A 343 14.69 -15.88 15.24
C LYS A 343 16.07 -16.03 14.56
N MET A 344 16.72 -17.19 14.72
CA MET A 344 17.96 -17.52 14.02
C MET A 344 17.70 -17.82 12.54
N VAL A 345 16.56 -18.45 12.21
CA VAL A 345 16.11 -18.60 10.81
C VAL A 345 15.97 -17.23 10.16
N ASN A 346 15.23 -16.29 10.78
CA ASN A 346 15.09 -14.93 10.26
C ASN A 346 16.46 -14.25 10.05
N GLN A 347 17.39 -14.37 11.00
CA GLN A 347 18.74 -13.81 10.87
C GLN A 347 19.56 -14.44 9.73
N ALA A 348 19.49 -15.77 9.55
CA ALA A 348 20.14 -16.45 8.42
C ALA A 348 19.54 -15.98 7.08
N LEU A 349 18.22 -15.95 6.97
CA LEU A 349 17.54 -15.49 5.76
C LEU A 349 17.82 -13.98 5.49
N LYS A 350 17.98 -13.15 6.52
CA LYS A 350 18.41 -11.75 6.44
C LYS A 350 19.82 -11.61 5.89
N LEU A 351 20.78 -12.45 6.29
CA LEU A 351 22.13 -12.48 5.72
C LEU A 351 22.09 -12.83 4.23
N LEU A 352 21.25 -13.80 3.84
CA LEU A 352 21.05 -14.22 2.46
C LEU A 352 20.41 -13.13 1.59
N VAL A 353 19.32 -12.50 2.05
CA VAL A 353 18.70 -11.33 1.38
C VAL A 353 19.70 -10.17 1.33
N GLY A 354 20.47 -9.96 2.39
CA GLY A 354 21.57 -8.99 2.42
C GLY A 354 22.64 -9.27 1.37
N ALA A 355 22.90 -10.52 1.01
CA ALA A 355 23.80 -10.90 -0.09
C ALA A 355 23.20 -10.59 -1.47
N ALA A 356 21.87 -10.74 -1.62
CA ALA A 356 21.13 -10.46 -2.86
C ALA A 356 20.88 -8.97 -3.12
N ASN A 357 20.79 -8.17 -2.05
CA ASN A 357 20.64 -6.72 -2.08
C ASN A 357 22.00 -5.98 -2.07
N SER A 358 23.12 -6.68 -1.87
CA SER A 358 24.45 -6.13 -2.18
C SER A 358 24.57 -5.97 -3.69
N ASN A 359 24.76 -4.73 -4.15
CA ASN A 359 25.10 -4.47 -5.54
C ASN A 359 26.42 -5.21 -5.88
N PRO A 360 26.48 -6.11 -6.88
CA PRO A 360 27.63 -6.97 -7.09
C PRO A 360 28.83 -6.19 -7.60
N LYS A 361 29.78 -5.89 -6.71
CA LYS A 361 31.12 -5.46 -7.12
C LYS A 361 31.85 -6.64 -7.76
N ASN A 362 32.14 -6.49 -9.05
CA ASN A 362 32.85 -7.45 -9.88
C ASN A 362 34.27 -7.69 -9.33
N PRO A 363 34.64 -8.91 -8.90
CA PRO A 363 35.98 -9.18 -8.39
C PRO A 363 36.95 -9.51 -9.52
N SER A 364 37.52 -8.45 -10.11
CA SER A 364 38.82 -8.44 -10.81
C SER A 364 39.17 -9.63 -11.73
N SER A 365 38.92 -9.49 -13.03
CA SER A 365 39.89 -9.96 -14.01
C SER A 365 41.11 -9.02 -13.98
N LYS A 366 42.31 -9.55 -13.69
CA LYS A 366 43.55 -8.75 -13.64
C LYS A 366 44.05 -8.38 -15.04
N ARG A 367 44.78 -7.24 -15.09
CA ARG A 367 45.50 -6.61 -16.21
C ARG A 367 44.59 -5.76 -17.14
N SER A 368 44.90 -4.50 -17.45
CA SER A 368 46.11 -3.71 -17.12
C SER A 368 45.89 -2.19 -17.10
N LYS A 369 46.60 -1.50 -16.18
CA LYS A 369 47.07 -0.09 -16.21
C LYS A 369 46.03 1.05 -16.40
N SER A 370 46.02 1.95 -15.41
CA SER A 370 45.67 3.40 -15.47
C SER A 370 44.33 3.88 -16.07
N GLY A 371 43.50 4.54 -15.26
CA GLY A 371 42.39 5.41 -15.73
C GLY A 371 41.07 5.22 -14.97
N GLY A 372 40.38 6.33 -14.63
CA GLY A 372 39.20 6.40 -13.76
C GLY A 372 38.00 5.50 -14.11
N GLY A 373 37.23 5.10 -13.07
CA GLY A 373 36.15 4.11 -13.19
C GLY A 373 34.73 4.70 -13.22
N ASP A 374 33.91 4.23 -14.15
CA ASP A 374 32.50 4.61 -14.34
C ASP A 374 31.54 3.93 -13.32
N PHE A 375 30.54 4.69 -12.84
CA PHE A 375 29.43 4.27 -11.98
C PHE A 375 28.18 3.83 -12.78
N GLY A 376 28.16 4.05 -14.09
CA GLY A 376 27.08 3.71 -15.01
C GLY A 376 25.83 4.59 -14.86
N ASN A 377 24.71 4.08 -15.37
CA ASN A 377 23.47 4.83 -15.53
C ASN A 377 22.45 4.51 -14.43
N LYS A 378 21.90 5.55 -13.77
CA LYS A 378 20.72 5.42 -12.87
C LYS A 378 19.48 6.12 -13.43
N THR A 379 18.33 5.80 -12.87
CA THR A 379 17.09 6.59 -13.04
C THR A 379 16.56 6.98 -11.66
N GLY A 380 16.05 8.21 -11.54
CA GLY A 380 15.38 8.69 -10.34
C GLY A 380 14.19 9.59 -10.65
N PHE A 381 13.62 10.18 -9.60
CA PHE A 381 12.50 11.11 -9.68
C PHE A 381 12.91 12.46 -9.13
N MET A 382 12.38 13.53 -9.71
CA MET A 382 12.59 14.90 -9.26
C MET A 382 12.21 15.05 -7.77
N TRP A 383 13.00 15.82 -7.01
CA TRP A 383 12.83 15.95 -5.54
C TRP A 383 13.00 14.66 -4.71
N LYS A 384 13.48 13.55 -5.30
CA LYS A 384 13.95 12.39 -4.53
C LYS A 384 15.46 12.28 -4.59
N CYS A 385 16.05 12.06 -3.42
CA CYS A 385 17.48 11.82 -3.26
C CYS A 385 17.87 10.41 -3.70
N LEU A 386 18.99 10.31 -4.39
CA LEU A 386 19.65 9.09 -4.84
C LEU A 386 21.03 9.01 -4.16
N GLU A 387 21.53 7.80 -3.90
CA GLU A 387 22.83 7.56 -3.24
C GLU A 387 23.71 6.63 -4.08
N TRP A 388 25.03 6.84 -4.04
CA TRP A 388 26.09 6.00 -4.61
C TRP A 388 27.17 5.73 -3.55
N SER A 389 27.97 4.67 -3.72
CA SER A 389 29.11 4.37 -2.84
C SER A 389 30.38 3.94 -3.58
N VAL A 390 31.52 4.22 -2.95
CA VAL A 390 32.82 3.62 -3.20
C VAL A 390 33.24 2.96 -1.88
N ASP A 391 33.75 1.72 -1.91
CA ASP A 391 34.16 1.04 -0.68
C ASP A 391 35.50 0.35 -0.88
N ARG A 392 36.21 0.13 0.22
CA ARG A 392 37.64 -0.22 0.30
C ARG A 392 38.57 0.91 -0.15
N VAL A 393 38.15 2.16 0.07
CA VAL A 393 38.99 3.34 -0.20
C VAL A 393 40.26 3.27 0.65
N SER A 394 41.41 3.22 0.00
CA SER A 394 42.71 3.28 0.66
C SER A 394 42.97 4.70 1.17
N GLY A 395 43.57 4.79 2.36
CA GLY A 395 43.76 6.04 3.07
C GLY A 395 44.36 5.81 4.45
N SER A 396 45.14 6.79 4.88
CA SER A 396 45.80 6.91 6.19
C SER A 396 45.44 8.27 6.81
N GLY A 397 45.46 8.36 8.14
CA GLY A 397 44.98 9.55 8.85
C GLY A 397 43.47 9.56 9.03
N ASN A 398 42.90 10.74 9.35
CA ASN A 398 41.48 10.88 9.66
C ASN A 398 40.63 10.94 8.38
N LEU A 399 39.81 9.90 8.14
CA LEU A 399 39.01 9.79 6.91
C LEU A 399 37.92 10.87 6.79
N PHE A 400 37.52 11.52 7.88
CA PHE A 400 36.54 12.61 7.81
C PHE A 400 37.10 13.91 7.20
N ASP A 401 38.43 14.06 7.11
CA ASP A 401 39.07 15.26 6.55
C ASP A 401 39.28 15.21 5.04
N VAL A 402 39.35 14.01 4.46
CA VAL A 402 39.56 13.81 3.02
C VAL A 402 38.54 14.59 2.20
N MET A 403 39.03 15.36 1.22
CA MET A 403 38.18 16.09 0.28
C MET A 403 37.92 15.27 -0.98
N ALA A 404 36.64 15.04 -1.26
CA ALA A 404 36.18 14.46 -2.50
C ALA A 404 34.86 15.11 -2.91
N THR A 405 34.75 15.54 -4.16
CA THR A 405 33.58 16.25 -4.70
C THR A 405 33.00 15.49 -5.88
N VAL A 406 31.71 15.71 -6.16
CA VAL A 406 31.01 15.18 -7.33
C VAL A 406 30.28 16.31 -8.03
N THR A 407 30.60 16.55 -9.29
CA THR A 407 29.96 17.57 -10.14
C THR A 407 28.97 16.89 -11.08
N PHE A 408 27.68 17.08 -10.86
CA PHE A 408 26.60 16.72 -11.77
C PHE A 408 26.34 17.87 -12.75
N THR A 409 26.10 17.56 -14.01
CA THR A 409 25.75 18.50 -15.09
C THR A 409 24.55 17.98 -15.87
N HIS A 410 23.49 18.78 -16.00
CA HIS A 410 22.32 18.45 -16.82
C HIS A 410 22.71 18.53 -18.31
N SER A 411 22.46 17.45 -19.06
CA SER A 411 22.92 17.32 -20.46
C SER A 411 22.31 18.36 -21.38
N ASP A 412 21.04 18.71 -21.19
CA ASP A 412 20.32 19.57 -22.15
C ASP A 412 20.37 21.06 -21.80
N SER A 413 20.64 21.41 -20.53
CA SER A 413 20.60 22.80 -20.04
C SER A 413 21.89 23.28 -19.37
N GLY A 414 22.91 22.43 -19.27
CA GLY A 414 24.18 22.75 -18.61
C GLY A 414 24.09 23.06 -17.11
N GLU A 415 22.93 22.87 -16.46
CA GLU A 415 22.74 23.15 -15.03
C GLU A 415 23.70 22.27 -14.21
N LYS A 416 24.50 22.86 -13.32
CA LYS A 416 25.46 22.14 -12.48
C LYS A 416 25.02 22.05 -11.02
N ARG A 417 25.33 20.92 -10.39
CA ARG A 417 25.25 20.71 -8.93
C ARG A 417 26.55 20.07 -8.47
N ILE A 418 27.17 20.66 -7.46
CA ILE A 418 28.39 20.13 -6.84
C ILE A 418 28.03 19.72 -5.42
N THR A 419 28.45 18.53 -5.00
CA THR A 419 28.26 18.01 -3.65
C THR A 419 29.53 17.29 -3.20
N GLU A 420 29.71 17.11 -1.90
CA GLU A 420 30.84 16.32 -1.39
C GLU A 420 30.50 14.83 -1.27
N MET A 421 31.53 14.00 -1.37
CA MET A 421 31.47 12.63 -0.88
C MET A 421 31.73 12.65 0.63
N PHE A 422 31.15 11.71 1.38
CA PHE A 422 31.35 11.54 2.82
C PHE A 422 31.77 10.12 3.18
N TYR A 423 32.64 10.00 4.18
CA TYR A 423 32.95 8.74 4.83
C TYR A 423 31.76 8.24 5.66
N ASP A 424 31.39 6.96 5.57
CA ASP A 424 30.26 6.37 6.30
C ASP A 424 30.76 5.41 7.39
N THR A 425 31.16 4.20 7.01
CA THR A 425 31.82 3.19 7.87
C THR A 425 32.73 2.28 7.03
N ASP A 426 33.63 1.50 7.65
CA ASP A 426 34.41 0.41 7.03
C ASP A 426 35.12 0.76 5.69
N LYS A 427 35.76 1.94 5.63
CA LYS A 427 36.39 2.50 4.40
C LYS A 427 35.41 2.62 3.22
N THR A 428 34.14 2.88 3.53
CA THR A 428 33.07 3.22 2.58
C THR A 428 32.86 4.72 2.52
N TRP A 429 32.82 5.23 1.31
CA TRP A 429 32.49 6.61 0.96
C TRP A 429 31.19 6.64 0.16
N LYS A 430 30.39 7.68 0.35
CA LYS A 430 29.09 7.85 -0.31
C LYS A 430 28.95 9.26 -0.86
N PHE A 431 28.05 9.42 -1.83
CA PHE A 431 27.57 10.73 -2.27
C PHE A 431 26.12 10.61 -2.72
N ARG A 432 25.45 11.76 -2.80
CA ARG A 432 24.00 11.84 -2.98
C ARG A 432 23.60 12.90 -4.00
N PHE A 433 22.44 12.75 -4.60
CA PHE A 433 21.92 13.69 -5.59
C PHE A 433 20.40 13.74 -5.59
N THR A 434 19.83 14.94 -5.49
CA THR A 434 18.42 15.21 -5.78
C THR A 434 18.30 16.00 -7.08
N GLY A 435 17.64 15.40 -8.07
CA GLY A 435 17.35 16.07 -9.34
C GLY A 435 16.44 17.29 -9.15
N THR A 436 16.93 18.46 -9.54
CA THR A 436 16.20 19.75 -9.59
C THR A 436 15.47 19.98 -10.91
N ARG A 437 15.77 19.16 -11.92
CA ARG A 437 15.25 19.25 -13.29
C ARG A 437 15.13 17.84 -13.88
N THR A 438 14.05 17.60 -14.61
CA THR A 438 13.85 16.36 -15.38
C THR A 438 14.72 16.34 -16.63
N GLY A 439 15.24 15.18 -16.99
CA GLY A 439 16.16 14.98 -18.11
C GLY A 439 17.40 14.19 -17.71
N LYS A 440 18.40 14.13 -18.59
CA LYS A 440 19.65 13.39 -18.35
C LYS A 440 20.66 14.28 -17.64
N TRP A 441 21.34 13.74 -16.64
CA TRP A 441 22.48 14.36 -15.98
C TRP A 441 23.70 13.44 -16.11
N THR A 442 24.88 14.00 -16.35
CA THR A 442 26.17 13.31 -16.26
C THR A 442 26.90 13.81 -15.03
N PHE A 443 27.81 13.02 -14.45
CA PHE A 443 28.60 13.47 -13.31
C PHE A 443 30.03 12.91 -13.32
N ALA A 444 30.93 13.62 -12.64
CA ALA A 444 32.31 13.20 -12.41
C ALA A 444 32.77 13.54 -10.98
N THR A 445 33.64 12.72 -10.42
CA THR A 445 34.24 12.91 -9.09
C THR A 445 35.62 13.55 -9.19
N LYS A 446 36.02 14.27 -8.15
CA LYS A 446 37.37 14.84 -7.99
C LYS A 446 37.86 14.71 -6.56
N SER A 447 39.05 14.17 -6.34
CA SER A 447 39.69 14.01 -5.02
C SER A 447 41.22 13.92 -5.13
N GLU A 448 41.93 14.16 -4.04
CA GLU A 448 43.36 13.83 -3.93
C GLU A 448 43.59 12.34 -3.61
N VAL A 449 42.56 11.64 -3.11
CA VAL A 449 42.60 10.19 -2.89
C VAL A 449 42.32 9.48 -4.22
N PRO A 450 43.27 8.69 -4.78
CA PRO A 450 43.11 8.09 -6.11
C PRO A 450 41.91 7.16 -6.24
N ASP A 451 41.49 6.51 -5.15
CA ASP A 451 40.29 5.68 -5.11
C ASP A 451 38.97 6.47 -5.24
N LEU A 452 39.00 7.79 -5.04
CA LEU A 452 37.83 8.68 -5.12
C LEU A 452 37.87 9.60 -6.35
N ASP A 453 39.02 9.75 -7.01
CA ASP A 453 39.21 10.68 -8.13
C ASP A 453 38.80 10.11 -9.50
N GLY A 454 38.45 11.01 -10.43
CA GLY A 454 38.28 10.69 -11.85
C GLY A 454 37.18 9.67 -12.20
N ARG A 455 36.28 9.35 -11.26
CA ARG A 455 35.13 8.47 -11.53
C ARG A 455 34.02 9.26 -12.21
N SER A 456 33.19 8.62 -13.02
CA SER A 456 32.08 9.30 -13.72
C SER A 456 30.80 8.46 -13.75
N GLY A 457 29.70 8.99 -14.28
CA GLY A 457 28.46 8.25 -14.46
C GLY A 457 27.32 9.13 -14.97
N THR A 458 26.10 8.57 -15.10
CA THR A 458 24.92 9.34 -15.50
C THR A 458 23.67 9.00 -14.69
N VAL A 459 22.70 9.92 -14.66
CA VAL A 459 21.40 9.70 -14.05
C VAL A 459 20.29 10.42 -14.83
N THR A 460 19.20 9.70 -15.14
CA THR A 460 18.00 10.28 -15.76
C THR A 460 16.96 10.59 -14.68
N ILE A 461 16.54 11.85 -14.59
CA ILE A 461 15.53 12.32 -13.62
C ILE A 461 14.18 12.43 -14.31
N LYS A 462 13.18 11.71 -13.79
CA LYS A 462 11.80 11.71 -14.28
C LYS A 462 10.89 12.65 -13.47
N PRO A 463 9.77 13.13 -14.04
CA PRO A 463 8.69 13.79 -13.30
C PRO A 463 8.27 12.99 -12.06
N ASN A 464 8.05 13.64 -10.92
CA ASN A 464 7.68 12.93 -9.70
C ASN A 464 6.16 12.69 -9.65
N PRO A 465 5.68 11.42 -9.61
CA PRO A 465 4.25 11.12 -9.61
C PRO A 465 3.56 11.40 -8.25
N ASN A 466 4.31 11.64 -7.17
CA ASN A 466 3.74 11.95 -5.86
C ASN A 466 3.68 13.47 -5.64
N PRO A 467 2.50 14.11 -5.69
CA PRO A 467 2.37 15.57 -5.55
C PRO A 467 2.63 16.08 -4.12
N ASN A 468 2.75 15.21 -3.11
CA ASN A 468 3.12 15.61 -1.75
C ASN A 468 4.62 15.91 -1.63
N ILE A 469 5.46 15.26 -2.44
CA ILE A 469 6.90 15.52 -2.47
C ILE A 469 7.12 16.86 -3.17
N LYS A 470 7.80 17.78 -2.49
CA LYS A 470 8.18 19.10 -3.02
C LYS A 470 9.70 19.24 -3.00
N GLY A 471 10.21 20.24 -3.71
CA GLY A 471 11.61 20.61 -3.64
C GLY A 471 11.97 21.40 -2.38
N PHE A 472 13.02 22.20 -2.50
CA PHE A 472 13.66 22.86 -1.37
C PHE A 472 12.83 24.05 -0.87
N LEU A 473 12.96 24.34 0.43
CA LEU A 473 12.53 25.62 1.00
C LEU A 473 13.52 26.68 0.54
N THR A 474 12.99 27.84 0.14
CA THR A 474 13.76 28.95 -0.42
C THR A 474 13.06 30.26 -0.07
N THR A 475 13.44 31.37 -0.71
CA THR A 475 12.88 32.70 -0.42
C THR A 475 12.43 33.40 -1.70
N GLN A 476 11.53 34.38 -1.56
CA GLN A 476 11.27 35.38 -2.59
C GLN A 476 11.05 36.72 -1.89
N GLY A 477 12.08 37.57 -1.89
CA GLY A 477 12.14 38.73 -1.00
C GLY A 477 12.00 38.30 0.46
N ASN A 478 11.24 39.05 1.24
CA ASN A 478 10.99 38.77 2.66
C ASN A 478 9.95 37.68 2.97
N LYS A 479 9.72 36.74 2.04
CA LYS A 479 8.83 35.59 2.24
C LYS A 479 9.54 34.27 2.09
N PHE A 480 9.16 33.31 2.93
CA PHE A 480 9.46 31.91 2.70
C PHE A 480 8.69 31.41 1.47
N ALA A 481 9.38 30.64 0.65
CA ALA A 481 8.86 30.03 -0.56
C ALA A 481 9.24 28.54 -0.60
N ILE A 482 8.56 27.78 -1.47
CA ILE A 482 8.84 26.37 -1.67
C ILE A 482 8.71 25.99 -3.15
N GLN A 483 9.66 25.18 -3.63
CA GLN A 483 9.67 24.67 -4.99
C GLN A 483 8.64 23.55 -5.16
N VAL A 484 7.73 23.68 -6.14
CA VAL A 484 6.68 22.68 -6.42
C VAL A 484 6.63 22.29 -7.91
N GLY A 485 6.04 21.13 -8.19
CA GLY A 485 5.90 20.59 -9.55
C GLY A 485 7.23 20.17 -10.17
N ASN A 486 7.22 19.90 -11.48
CA ASN A 486 8.39 19.43 -12.23
C ASN A 486 9.22 20.56 -12.89
N GLU A 487 8.81 21.80 -12.69
CA GLU A 487 9.52 23.01 -13.15
C GLU A 487 10.16 23.80 -11.99
N GLY A 488 9.95 23.37 -10.74
CA GLY A 488 10.45 24.08 -9.55
C GLY A 488 9.77 25.42 -9.28
N LYS A 489 8.52 25.59 -9.71
CA LYS A 489 7.72 26.81 -9.49
C LYS A 489 7.71 27.17 -8.01
N LEU A 490 7.93 28.45 -7.70
CA LEU A 490 7.86 28.93 -6.33
C LEU A 490 6.42 29.12 -5.89
N LYS A 491 6.11 28.65 -4.68
CA LYS A 491 4.85 28.91 -3.98
C LYS A 491 5.16 29.50 -2.61
N ALA A 492 4.34 30.43 -2.12
CA ALA A 492 4.49 30.96 -0.76
C ALA A 492 4.36 29.85 0.28
N TYR A 493 5.19 29.93 1.32
CA TYR A 493 5.21 29.01 2.44
C TYR A 493 5.04 29.80 3.75
N ARG A 494 4.25 29.28 4.69
CA ARG A 494 4.05 29.91 6.00
C ARG A 494 4.85 29.14 7.04
N PHE A 495 6.12 29.51 7.19
CA PHE A 495 7.04 28.80 8.07
C PHE A 495 6.61 28.87 9.54
N ASN A 496 6.19 27.73 10.10
CA ASN A 496 5.76 27.63 11.49
C ASN A 496 6.27 26.31 12.09
N ALA A 497 7.35 26.38 12.88
CA ALA A 497 7.97 25.22 13.49
C ALA A 497 7.22 24.80 14.76
N TYR A 498 6.89 23.52 14.88
CA TYR A 498 6.15 22.95 16.01
C TYR A 498 7.05 22.10 16.92
N MET A 499 7.04 22.42 18.21
CA MET A 499 7.80 21.73 19.26
C MET A 499 6.88 21.13 20.34
N ASN A 500 6.81 19.80 20.42
CA ASN A 500 6.18 19.12 21.55
C ASN A 500 7.20 18.20 22.24
N GLY A 501 8.08 18.81 23.04
CA GLY A 501 9.11 18.10 23.79
C GLY A 501 8.60 17.29 24.98
N ASN A 502 7.29 17.20 25.20
CA ASN A 502 6.66 16.38 26.23
C ASN A 502 6.30 14.98 25.69
N ARG A 503 5.76 14.89 24.47
CA ARG A 503 5.36 13.62 23.84
C ARG A 503 6.41 13.01 22.92
N PHE A 504 7.35 13.81 22.42
CA PHE A 504 8.34 13.36 21.44
C PHE A 504 9.76 13.57 21.96
N PRO A 505 10.73 12.74 21.51
CA PRO A 505 12.09 12.74 22.04
C PRO A 505 12.74 14.11 22.06
N ARG A 506 13.44 14.38 23.17
CA ARG A 506 14.35 15.51 23.34
C ARG A 506 15.78 15.07 23.00
N TRP A 507 16.75 15.95 23.21
CA TRP A 507 18.19 15.67 23.18
C TRP A 507 18.60 14.43 24.02
N GLU A 508 17.82 14.07 25.05
CA GLU A 508 18.00 12.90 25.93
C GLU A 508 17.64 11.54 25.32
N SER A 509 16.91 11.49 24.20
CA SER A 509 16.43 10.22 23.61
C SER A 509 16.55 10.22 22.08
N PHE A 510 17.54 10.96 21.58
CA PHE A 510 17.76 11.23 20.16
C PHE A 510 17.89 9.94 19.32
N GLU A 511 18.47 8.88 19.88
CA GLU A 511 18.58 7.54 19.27
C GLU A 511 17.24 6.97 18.79
N THR A 512 16.16 7.21 19.52
CA THR A 512 14.80 6.75 19.17
C THR A 512 14.15 7.62 18.10
N PHE A 513 14.70 8.81 17.83
CA PHE A 513 14.07 9.81 16.97
C PHE A 513 14.01 9.39 15.49
N GLY A 514 14.78 8.37 15.11
CA GLY A 514 14.76 7.76 13.77
C GLY A 514 13.63 6.76 13.51
N ASP A 515 12.80 6.38 14.50
CA ASP A 515 11.66 5.48 14.26
C ASP A 515 10.56 6.20 13.47
N ARG A 516 10.29 5.69 12.26
CA ARG A 516 9.22 6.16 11.38
C ARG A 516 7.86 6.25 12.07
N LYS A 517 7.49 5.32 12.96
CA LYS A 517 6.20 5.39 13.68
C LYS A 517 6.13 6.63 14.56
N MET A 518 7.19 6.92 15.30
CA MET A 518 7.28 8.08 16.17
C MET A 518 7.33 9.38 15.34
N VAL A 519 8.09 9.44 14.24
CA VAL A 519 8.10 10.61 13.35
C VAL A 519 6.70 10.87 12.78
N LEU A 520 5.99 9.83 12.33
CA LEU A 520 4.61 9.96 11.84
C LEU A 520 3.65 10.44 12.93
N ALA A 521 3.82 10.00 14.18
CA ALA A 521 3.03 10.48 15.32
C ALA A 521 3.31 11.96 15.66
N TYR A 522 4.56 12.42 15.56
CA TYR A 522 4.92 13.83 15.76
C TYR A 522 4.34 14.72 14.65
N LEU A 523 4.38 14.25 13.40
CA LEU A 523 3.76 14.92 12.25
C LEU A 523 2.22 14.96 12.35
N ASP A 524 1.59 13.98 12.99
CA ASP A 524 0.16 13.99 13.28
C ASP A 524 -0.19 14.97 14.41
N ASP A 525 0.58 15.00 15.50
CA ASP A 525 0.40 15.95 16.60
C ASP A 525 0.63 17.41 16.15
N ALA A 526 1.62 17.66 15.29
CA ALA A 526 1.82 18.96 14.63
C ALA A 526 0.61 19.36 13.76
N ARG A 527 0.10 18.43 12.93
CA ARG A 527 -1.06 18.67 12.06
C ARG A 527 -2.35 18.87 12.85
N LYS A 528 -2.52 18.22 14.00
CA LYS A 528 -3.63 18.47 14.94
C LYS A 528 -3.66 19.94 15.43
N HIS A 529 -2.50 20.60 15.50
CA HIS A 529 -2.36 22.01 15.85
C HIS A 529 -2.26 22.95 14.62
N GLY A 530 -2.38 22.41 13.40
CA GLY A 530 -2.33 23.20 12.16
C GLY A 530 -0.93 23.45 11.59
N PHE A 531 0.11 22.75 12.07
CA PHE A 531 1.49 22.93 11.63
C PHE A 531 1.97 21.78 10.75
N ASP A 532 2.93 22.07 9.86
CA ASP A 532 3.54 21.10 8.94
C ASP A 532 5.08 21.05 9.01
N THR A 533 5.70 21.84 9.90
CA THR A 533 7.14 21.78 10.22
C THR A 533 7.33 21.27 11.65
N ILE A 534 8.08 20.19 11.85
CA ILE A 534 8.47 19.70 13.18
C ILE A 534 9.87 20.18 13.57
N PHE A 535 10.10 20.34 14.87
CA PHE A 535 11.35 20.83 15.44
C PHE A 535 12.25 19.69 15.96
N VAL A 536 13.57 19.81 15.73
CA VAL A 536 14.63 18.88 16.14
C VAL A 536 15.81 19.64 16.73
N HIS A 537 16.44 19.10 17.77
CA HIS A 537 17.61 19.70 18.45
C HIS A 537 18.70 18.64 18.59
N VAL A 538 19.93 18.94 18.14
CA VAL A 538 20.98 17.92 17.97
C VAL A 538 22.10 18.06 19.00
N ASN A 539 22.71 19.24 19.15
CA ASN A 539 23.76 19.49 20.15
C ASN A 539 24.97 18.56 19.88
N ASN A 540 25.72 18.19 20.92
CA ASN A 540 26.88 17.30 20.76
C ASN A 540 26.56 15.85 20.31
N ASN A 541 25.28 15.49 20.08
CA ASN A 541 24.94 14.29 19.32
C ASN A 541 25.60 14.30 17.93
N TRP A 542 25.93 15.47 17.37
CA TRP A 542 26.71 15.57 16.12
C TRP A 542 28.03 14.78 16.15
N PHE A 543 28.68 14.67 17.31
CA PHE A 543 30.01 14.06 17.47
C PHE A 543 29.99 12.71 18.21
N ASN A 544 28.97 12.48 19.04
CA ASN A 544 28.76 11.21 19.74
C ASN A 544 27.27 11.06 20.13
N LEU A 545 26.59 10.05 19.57
CA LEU A 545 25.17 9.82 19.82
C LEU A 545 24.88 9.58 21.31
N GLY A 546 23.84 10.23 21.84
CA GLY A 546 23.39 10.13 23.22
C GLY A 546 24.00 11.18 24.17
N THR A 547 25.06 11.89 23.77
CA THR A 547 25.70 12.92 24.62
C THR A 547 25.40 14.34 24.11
N PRO A 548 24.48 15.10 24.77
CA PRO A 548 24.16 16.46 24.33
C PRO A 548 25.21 17.50 24.74
N LYS A 549 26.06 17.19 25.73
CA LYS A 549 27.13 18.06 26.23
C LYS A 549 28.49 17.69 25.66
N TYR A 550 29.32 18.70 25.38
CA TYR A 550 30.70 18.47 24.93
C TYR A 550 31.59 17.84 26.01
N THR A 551 31.23 17.99 27.29
CA THR A 551 31.99 17.44 28.44
C THR A 551 31.86 15.93 28.57
N ASP A 552 30.84 15.34 27.94
CA ASP A 552 30.43 13.95 28.18
C ASP A 552 31.05 13.00 27.13
N HIS A 553 31.87 13.52 26.20
CA HIS A 553 32.65 12.75 25.23
C HIS A 553 33.98 13.44 24.88
N LYS A 554 34.85 12.75 24.12
CA LYS A 554 36.10 13.33 23.55
C LYS A 554 36.15 13.28 22.02
N SER A 555 35.08 12.82 21.35
CA SER A 555 34.99 12.78 19.90
C SER A 555 35.05 14.18 19.26
N GLN A 556 35.88 14.31 18.22
CA GLN A 556 35.99 15.47 17.32
C GLN A 556 35.60 15.12 15.87
N ASN A 557 35.00 13.93 15.67
CA ASN A 557 34.58 13.42 14.38
C ASN A 557 33.04 13.26 14.36
N PRO A 558 32.37 13.55 13.23
CA PRO A 558 30.93 13.36 13.12
C PRO A 558 30.49 11.92 13.41
N ASP A 559 29.41 11.76 14.19
CA ASP A 559 28.78 10.46 14.48
C ASP A 559 27.84 10.04 13.33
N PRO A 560 28.15 8.98 12.55
CA PRO A 560 27.32 8.62 11.40
C PRO A 560 25.88 8.19 11.75
N LYS A 561 25.61 7.74 12.98
CA LYS A 561 24.28 7.30 13.42
C LYS A 561 23.36 8.48 13.70
N THR A 562 23.88 9.58 14.23
CA THR A 562 23.14 10.85 14.32
C THR A 562 22.65 11.31 12.95
N PHE A 563 23.49 11.18 11.91
CA PHE A 563 23.07 11.50 10.53
C PHE A 563 22.05 10.49 9.98
N GLU A 564 22.23 9.18 10.17
CA GLU A 564 21.21 8.17 9.78
C GLU A 564 19.84 8.45 10.41
N ILE A 565 19.79 8.99 11.64
CA ILE A 565 18.56 9.38 12.33
C ILE A 565 17.93 10.60 11.63
N LEU A 566 18.68 11.69 11.46
CA LEU A 566 18.20 12.90 10.80
C LEU A 566 17.72 12.64 9.36
N GLU A 567 18.44 11.81 8.61
CA GLU A 567 18.07 11.37 7.26
C GLU A 567 16.69 10.68 7.23
N LYS A 568 16.41 9.78 8.19
CA LYS A 568 15.10 9.09 8.32
C LYS A 568 13.98 10.06 8.68
N VAL A 569 14.25 11.03 9.56
CA VAL A 569 13.28 12.07 9.97
C VAL A 569 12.93 12.96 8.78
N ILE A 570 13.94 13.52 8.10
CA ILE A 570 13.77 14.41 6.94
C ILE A 570 13.04 13.68 5.81
N ALA A 571 13.45 12.45 5.47
CA ALA A 571 12.80 11.66 4.43
C ALA A 571 11.34 11.34 4.79
N THR A 572 11.06 10.93 6.04
CA THR A 572 9.69 10.63 6.48
C THR A 572 8.80 11.89 6.49
N ALA A 573 9.32 13.04 6.93
CA ALA A 573 8.60 14.31 6.87
C ALA A 573 8.31 14.71 5.41
N GLY A 574 9.31 14.65 4.52
CA GLY A 574 9.17 14.98 3.10
C GLY A 574 8.15 14.11 2.36
N GLU A 575 8.10 12.81 2.64
CA GLU A 575 7.08 11.90 2.10
C GLU A 575 5.65 12.26 2.53
N GLN A 576 5.50 12.84 3.72
CA GLN A 576 4.23 13.32 4.27
C GLN A 576 3.87 14.74 3.81
N GLY A 577 4.73 15.40 3.02
CA GLY A 577 4.60 16.79 2.63
C GLY A 577 5.02 17.79 3.71
N CYS A 578 5.57 17.32 4.85
CA CYS A 578 5.98 18.10 6.02
C CYS A 578 7.48 18.42 6.04
N ARG A 579 7.92 19.33 6.91
CA ARG A 579 9.28 19.88 6.98
C ARG A 579 9.92 19.67 8.35
N VAL A 580 11.24 19.88 8.41
CA VAL A 580 12.03 19.78 9.63
C VAL A 580 12.79 21.09 9.86
N HIS A 581 12.69 21.67 11.05
CA HIS A 581 13.61 22.71 11.49
C HIS A 581 14.58 22.14 12.51
N ILE A 582 15.88 22.38 12.30
CA ILE A 582 16.96 21.83 13.12
C ILE A 582 17.65 22.97 13.88
N TRP A 583 17.75 22.87 15.21
CA TRP A 583 18.77 23.61 15.96
C TRP A 583 20.05 22.78 16.04
N ALA A 584 21.15 23.34 15.55
CA ALA A 584 22.46 22.70 15.62
C ALA A 584 22.99 22.64 17.06
N TRP A 585 22.92 23.76 17.79
CA TRP A 585 23.50 23.93 19.13
C TRP A 585 22.50 24.47 20.16
N GLY A 586 22.94 24.57 21.42
CA GLY A 586 22.24 25.25 22.49
C GLY A 586 23.10 26.31 23.17
N ASP A 587 22.95 26.44 24.48
CA ASP A 587 23.65 27.37 25.36
C ASP A 587 24.94 26.80 25.96
N GLU A 588 25.78 27.69 26.48
CA GLU A 588 27.08 27.34 27.07
C GLU A 588 26.98 26.99 28.56
N ALA A 589 25.96 27.48 29.26
CA ALA A 589 25.67 27.07 30.63
C ALA A 589 25.40 25.55 30.73
N ARG A 590 24.70 24.95 29.74
CA ARG A 590 24.46 23.50 29.63
C ARG A 590 25.56 22.73 28.87
N LYS A 591 26.59 23.41 28.37
CA LYS A 591 27.69 22.82 27.56
C LYS A 591 27.19 22.22 26.23
N TRP A 592 26.13 22.77 25.65
CA TRP A 592 25.48 22.30 24.41
C TRP A 592 26.02 22.98 23.14
N THR A 593 27.23 23.52 23.22
CA THR A 593 27.96 24.24 22.16
C THR A 593 29.07 23.35 21.58
N PRO A 594 29.72 23.74 20.47
CA PRO A 594 30.90 23.06 19.94
C PRO A 594 32.22 23.51 20.63
N ILE A 595 32.18 24.37 21.66
CA ILE A 595 33.41 24.99 22.21
C ILE A 595 34.43 23.95 22.67
N GLY A 596 34.04 23.00 23.53
CA GLY A 596 34.98 22.05 24.12
C GLY A 596 35.41 20.89 23.22
N VAL A 597 34.97 20.84 21.96
CA VAL A 597 35.30 19.77 20.99
C VAL A 597 36.12 20.27 19.81
N GLY A 598 36.71 21.47 19.93
CA GLY A 598 37.54 22.08 18.88
C GLY A 598 36.97 23.39 18.30
N GLY A 599 35.93 23.94 18.92
CA GLY A 599 35.61 25.36 18.80
C GLY A 599 34.61 25.76 17.71
N LYS A 600 34.47 27.07 17.56
CA LYS A 600 33.65 27.74 16.53
C LYS A 600 34.51 27.98 15.29
N ASN A 601 34.08 27.47 14.14
CA ASN A 601 34.82 27.50 12.88
C ASN A 601 36.24 26.91 12.97
N GLY A 602 36.53 26.13 14.02
CA GLY A 602 37.76 25.33 14.13
C GLY A 602 37.74 24.12 13.21
N GLU A 603 38.80 23.33 13.23
CA GLU A 603 38.92 22.17 12.33
C GLU A 603 37.80 21.12 12.54
N PRO A 604 37.45 20.69 13.79
CA PRO A 604 36.34 19.75 14.00
C PRO A 604 34.95 20.28 13.59
N ASP A 605 34.71 21.59 13.76
CA ASP A 605 33.46 22.22 13.34
C ASP A 605 33.37 22.37 11.81
N LYS A 606 34.46 22.78 11.14
CA LYS A 606 34.53 22.78 9.67
C LYS A 606 34.37 21.38 9.07
N ARG A 607 34.96 20.36 9.69
CA ARG A 607 34.75 18.94 9.37
C ARG A 607 33.28 18.55 9.50
N LEU A 608 32.63 18.93 10.61
CA LEU A 608 31.20 18.70 10.82
C LEU A 608 30.33 19.44 9.78
N GLN A 609 30.62 20.70 9.47
CA GLN A 609 29.89 21.49 8.46
C GLN A 609 29.98 20.85 7.06
N ARG A 610 31.17 20.40 6.64
CA ARG A 610 31.34 19.62 5.40
C ARG A 610 30.52 18.33 5.43
N TYR A 611 30.48 17.63 6.56
CA TYR A 611 29.74 16.39 6.72
C TYR A 611 28.20 16.60 6.70
N ILE A 612 27.73 17.70 7.32
CA ILE A 612 26.33 18.16 7.24
C ILE A 612 25.94 18.45 5.79
N ALA A 613 26.79 19.17 5.05
CA ALA A 613 26.57 19.38 3.62
C ALA A 613 26.53 18.03 2.89
N ALA A 614 27.62 17.27 2.86
CA ALA A 614 27.71 16.01 2.12
C ALA A 614 26.53 15.02 2.36
N ARG A 615 25.97 14.99 3.58
CA ARG A 615 24.87 14.07 3.94
C ARG A 615 23.47 14.66 3.81
N LEU A 616 23.22 15.88 4.29
CA LEU A 616 21.87 16.42 4.46
C LEU A 616 21.44 17.41 3.37
N ASP A 617 22.36 18.16 2.76
CA ASP A 617 22.11 19.09 1.64
C ASP A 617 21.39 18.44 0.44
N PRO A 618 21.66 17.18 0.06
CA PRO A 618 20.92 16.52 -1.02
C PRO A 618 19.48 16.14 -0.63
N LEU A 619 19.03 16.34 0.62
CA LEU A 619 17.69 15.99 1.10
C LEU A 619 16.78 17.23 1.16
N PRO A 620 15.77 17.36 0.28
CA PRO A 620 14.85 18.48 0.37
C PRO A 620 14.00 18.40 1.65
N GLY A 621 13.71 19.56 2.24
CA GLY A 621 12.66 19.68 3.24
C GLY A 621 13.10 20.06 4.67
N TRP A 622 14.31 20.59 4.85
CA TRP A 622 14.78 21.09 6.14
C TRP A 622 15.38 22.51 6.08
N THR A 623 15.45 23.14 7.25
CA THR A 623 16.12 24.44 7.52
C THR A 623 16.87 24.34 8.84
N MET A 624 17.88 25.19 9.08
CA MET A 624 18.70 25.09 10.29
C MET A 624 18.99 26.44 10.95
N GLY A 625 18.65 26.53 12.23
CA GLY A 625 19.14 27.56 13.13
C GLY A 625 20.43 27.12 13.81
N TYR A 626 21.40 28.03 13.95
CA TYR A 626 22.66 27.72 14.64
C TYR A 626 22.42 27.31 16.10
N GLY A 627 21.40 27.87 16.75
CA GLY A 627 20.99 27.49 18.10
C GLY A 627 20.27 28.63 18.82
N PHE A 628 20.21 28.53 20.15
CA PHE A 628 19.67 29.55 21.04
C PHE A 628 20.73 30.02 22.05
N ASP A 629 20.44 31.13 22.73
CA ASP A 629 21.34 31.80 23.70
C ASP A 629 22.75 32.07 23.15
N LEU A 630 22.82 32.34 21.85
CA LEU A 630 24.04 32.57 21.07
C LEU A 630 24.89 33.74 21.61
N GLN A 631 24.29 34.68 22.34
CA GLN A 631 25.00 35.77 23.01
C GLN A 631 26.00 35.31 24.07
N GLU A 632 25.81 34.13 24.67
CA GLU A 632 26.73 33.59 25.69
C GLU A 632 28.09 33.20 25.08
N TRP A 633 28.11 32.80 23.80
CA TRP A 633 29.19 31.98 23.28
C TRP A 633 29.59 32.23 21.83
N THR A 634 28.87 33.00 21.02
CA THR A 634 29.23 33.29 19.62
C THR A 634 28.89 34.72 19.22
N ASN A 635 29.71 35.33 18.36
CA ASN A 635 29.47 36.67 17.81
C ASN A 635 28.91 36.58 16.37
N GLU A 636 28.70 37.74 15.73
CA GLU A 636 28.15 37.83 14.37
C GLU A 636 29.15 37.40 13.27
N GLU A 637 30.45 37.63 13.49
CA GLU A 637 31.54 37.20 12.62
C GLU A 637 31.65 35.67 12.59
N ASP A 638 31.64 35.02 13.76
CA ASP A 638 31.62 33.56 13.92
C ASP A 638 30.45 32.94 13.13
N LEU A 639 29.25 33.53 13.25
CA LEU A 639 28.05 33.10 12.54
C LEU A 639 28.12 33.35 11.03
N ARG A 640 28.75 34.45 10.60
CA ARG A 640 28.97 34.76 9.19
C ARG A 640 29.92 33.74 8.57
N GLN A 641 30.99 33.39 9.28
CA GLN A 641 31.94 32.37 8.84
C GLN A 641 31.30 30.98 8.76
N TRP A 642 30.50 30.59 9.77
CA TRP A 642 29.75 29.33 9.76
C TRP A 642 28.81 29.23 8.56
N ALA A 643 27.94 30.23 8.37
CA ALA A 643 26.96 30.22 7.27
C ALA A 643 27.65 30.23 5.90
N LYS A 644 28.67 31.09 5.73
CA LYS A 644 29.47 31.18 4.49
C LYS A 644 30.20 29.88 4.17
N TYR A 645 30.81 29.25 5.17
CA TYR A 645 31.54 27.99 4.98
C TYR A 645 30.56 26.86 4.66
N LEU A 646 29.49 26.69 5.44
CA LEU A 646 28.48 25.67 5.18
C LEU A 646 27.83 25.84 3.79
N HIS A 647 27.44 27.06 3.40
CA HIS A 647 26.91 27.34 2.06
C HIS A 647 27.91 27.06 0.93
N LYS A 648 29.22 27.31 1.12
CA LYS A 648 30.26 27.00 0.13
C LYS A 648 30.30 25.50 -0.22
N HIS A 649 29.90 24.63 0.70
CA HIS A 649 29.90 23.18 0.54
C HIS A 649 28.53 22.59 0.14
N MET A 650 27.48 23.42 0.03
CA MET A 650 26.11 23.00 -0.34
C MET A 650 25.83 23.10 -1.85
N GLY A 651 25.34 22.01 -2.45
CA GLY A 651 24.85 21.95 -3.83
C GLY A 651 23.38 22.39 -4.00
N TRP A 652 22.62 22.41 -2.92
CA TRP A 652 21.22 22.84 -2.84
C TRP A 652 21.05 23.85 -1.70
N ARG A 653 20.72 25.11 -2.01
CA ARG A 653 20.68 26.16 -0.98
C ARG A 653 19.54 25.93 0.03
N HIS A 654 19.88 25.45 1.21
CA HIS A 654 19.02 25.40 2.40
C HIS A 654 19.00 26.75 3.13
N LEU A 655 17.95 27.01 3.91
CA LEU A 655 17.82 28.24 4.69
C LEU A 655 18.52 28.13 6.05
N LEU A 656 19.49 29.01 6.29
CA LEU A 656 20.23 29.14 7.55
C LEU A 656 19.80 30.37 8.35
N CYS A 657 19.76 30.26 9.68
CA CYS A 657 19.45 31.36 10.60
C CYS A 657 20.26 31.29 11.91
N GLY A 658 20.29 32.39 12.65
CA GLY A 658 20.90 32.47 13.98
C GLY A 658 20.05 33.32 14.91
N ARG A 659 19.55 32.75 16.01
CA ARG A 659 18.60 33.41 16.91
C ARG A 659 19.15 34.73 17.46
N GLY A 660 18.43 35.83 17.20
CA GLY A 660 18.80 37.17 17.65
C GLY A 660 20.01 37.76 16.93
N ARG A 661 20.35 37.23 15.74
CA ARG A 661 21.54 37.61 14.96
C ARG A 661 21.16 37.75 13.49
N ALA A 662 21.81 38.67 12.79
CA ALA A 662 21.62 38.88 11.36
C ALA A 662 22.95 39.31 10.74
N ASN A 663 23.37 38.64 9.66
CA ASN A 663 24.52 39.04 8.84
C ASN A 663 24.23 38.68 7.37
N THR A 664 25.06 39.09 6.41
CA THR A 664 24.79 38.89 4.96
C THR A 664 24.73 37.45 4.48
N GLU A 665 25.27 36.49 5.24
CA GLU A 665 25.37 35.07 4.86
C GLU A 665 24.23 34.22 5.44
N LEU A 666 23.41 34.76 6.35
CA LEU A 666 22.19 34.10 6.84
C LEU A 666 20.99 34.41 5.93
N ASP A 667 20.27 33.38 5.49
CA ASP A 667 19.11 33.53 4.60
C ASP A 667 17.87 34.10 5.30
N VAL A 668 17.76 33.95 6.62
CA VAL A 668 16.60 34.35 7.42
C VAL A 668 17.02 35.27 8.56
N ILE A 669 16.32 36.40 8.72
CA ILE A 669 16.46 37.26 9.90
C ILE A 669 15.74 36.59 11.08
N SER A 670 16.48 36.22 12.12
CA SER A 670 15.91 35.55 13.28
C SER A 670 15.98 36.41 14.54
N TYR A 671 14.86 36.52 15.25
CA TYR A 671 14.71 37.31 16.47
C TYR A 671 14.58 36.42 17.70
N SER A 672 15.16 36.87 18.82
CA SER A 672 15.06 36.22 20.13
C SER A 672 13.85 36.68 20.97
N ASN A 673 13.21 37.79 20.61
CA ASN A 673 12.21 38.50 21.42
C ASN A 673 10.91 37.70 21.66
N TYR A 674 10.47 37.64 22.93
CA TYR A 674 9.26 36.91 23.35
C TYR A 674 7.97 37.77 23.36
N ASP A 675 8.08 39.09 23.52
CA ASP A 675 6.93 39.97 23.75
C ASP A 675 6.38 40.66 22.48
N VAL A 676 6.78 40.18 21.29
CA VAL A 676 6.39 40.82 20.02
C VAL A 676 5.02 40.32 19.57
N ARG A 677 3.95 40.90 20.11
CA ARG A 677 2.55 40.52 19.79
C ARG A 677 1.76 41.59 19.04
N LYS A 678 2.30 42.81 18.94
CA LYS A 678 1.66 43.98 18.29
C LYS A 678 1.95 43.95 16.78
N TYR A 679 0.90 44.07 15.96
CA TYR A 679 0.99 44.03 14.49
C TYR A 679 2.03 45.02 13.92
N GLU A 680 2.07 46.25 14.43
CA GLU A 680 3.01 47.27 13.93
C GLU A 680 4.48 46.94 14.21
N GLN A 681 4.79 46.20 15.29
CA GLN A 681 6.16 45.72 15.51
C GLN A 681 6.51 44.60 14.53
N ILE A 682 5.59 43.67 14.25
CA ILE A 682 5.78 42.63 13.22
C ILE A 682 5.99 43.27 11.84
N ARG A 683 5.24 44.35 11.53
CA ARG A 683 5.44 45.16 10.32
C ARG A 683 6.77 45.88 10.30
N LYS A 684 7.21 46.49 11.41
CA LYS A 684 8.51 47.15 11.52
C LYS A 684 9.65 46.16 11.26
N ASP A 685 9.59 44.99 11.88
CA ASP A 685 10.56 43.92 11.73
C ASP A 685 10.60 43.41 10.28
N LEU A 686 9.45 43.00 9.69
CA LEU A 686 9.37 42.59 8.27
C LEU A 686 9.80 43.66 7.26
N ASN A 687 9.80 44.94 7.64
CA ASN A 687 10.26 46.03 6.78
C ASN A 687 11.75 46.38 6.98
N SER A 688 12.42 45.86 8.02
CA SER A 688 13.84 46.16 8.26
C SER A 688 14.75 45.48 7.23
N ASP A 689 14.33 44.34 6.67
CA ASP A 689 14.96 43.72 5.50
C ASP A 689 13.90 43.17 4.54
N ARG A 690 13.71 43.80 3.37
CA ARG A 690 12.74 43.32 2.37
C ARG A 690 13.30 42.24 1.43
N LYS A 691 14.57 41.85 1.57
CA LYS A 691 15.27 40.89 0.72
C LYS A 691 15.26 39.47 1.29
N ARG A 692 15.03 39.30 2.59
CA ARG A 692 15.10 38.01 3.30
C ARG A 692 13.92 37.81 4.25
N PRO A 693 13.39 36.58 4.39
CA PRO A 693 12.31 36.30 5.33
C PRO A 693 12.74 36.48 6.78
N HIS A 694 11.74 36.64 7.64
CA HIS A 694 11.91 36.90 9.06
C HIS A 694 11.25 35.81 9.91
N LEU A 695 11.79 35.58 11.11
CA LEU A 695 11.40 34.48 12.00
C LEU A 695 11.50 34.91 13.47
N TYR A 696 10.40 34.80 14.24
CA TYR A 696 10.49 34.78 15.71
C TYR A 696 10.84 33.38 16.20
N GLU A 697 12.12 33.18 16.51
CA GLU A 697 12.72 31.92 16.93
C GLU A 697 12.59 31.75 18.46
N GLU A 698 11.37 31.90 18.97
CA GLU A 698 11.01 31.72 20.37
C GLU A 698 9.65 31.00 20.48
N ARG A 699 9.48 30.17 21.51
CA ARG A 699 8.37 29.24 21.70
C ARG A 699 7.14 29.94 22.27
N HIS A 700 6.18 30.22 21.40
CA HIS A 700 4.92 30.88 21.75
C HIS A 700 3.90 29.88 22.31
N THR A 701 4.10 29.52 23.57
CA THR A 701 3.28 28.56 24.34
C THR A 701 2.08 29.26 25.02
N TYR A 702 0.92 28.59 25.03
CA TYR A 702 -0.28 29.04 25.75
C TYR A 702 -0.02 29.19 27.25
N LEU A 703 -0.41 30.35 27.83
CA LEU A 703 -0.21 30.73 29.23
C LEU A 703 1.25 30.67 29.75
N ARG A 704 2.25 30.80 28.87
CA ARG A 704 3.65 30.88 29.30
C ARG A 704 3.86 32.19 30.08
N ASN A 705 4.18 32.03 31.37
CA ASN A 705 4.25 33.08 32.39
C ASN A 705 2.91 33.79 32.65
N GLY A 706 1.77 33.10 32.50
CA GLY A 706 0.43 33.66 32.64
C GLY A 706 -0.10 34.37 31.38
N ASP A 707 0.78 34.54 30.40
CA ASP A 707 0.60 35.36 29.22
C ASP A 707 0.24 34.53 27.96
N LEU A 708 -0.31 35.18 26.94
CA LEU A 708 -0.74 34.54 25.67
C LEU A 708 -1.87 33.50 25.87
N SER A 709 -3.10 34.00 26.07
CA SER A 709 -4.34 33.19 26.06
C SER A 709 -4.58 32.50 24.71
N MET A 710 -5.61 31.64 24.58
CA MET A 710 -5.93 31.01 23.28
C MET A 710 -6.32 32.05 22.23
N ASP A 711 -7.04 33.09 22.64
CA ASP A 711 -7.42 34.20 21.78
C ASP A 711 -6.17 35.00 21.37
N GLY A 712 -5.26 35.28 22.30
CA GLY A 712 -3.95 35.88 21.99
C GLY A 712 -3.11 35.02 21.04
N THR A 713 -3.05 33.70 21.27
CA THR A 713 -2.32 32.71 20.44
C THR A 713 -2.84 32.72 19.00
N ARG A 714 -4.17 32.59 18.83
CA ARG A 714 -4.85 32.64 17.54
C ARG A 714 -4.59 33.97 16.83
N ARG A 715 -4.84 35.09 17.51
CA ARG A 715 -4.68 36.44 16.95
C ARG A 715 -3.26 36.72 16.52
N PHE A 716 -2.27 36.25 17.28
CA PHE A 716 -0.87 36.36 16.92
C PHE A 716 -0.55 35.58 15.64
N LEU A 717 -1.00 34.32 15.50
CA LEU A 717 -0.84 33.52 14.28
C LEU A 717 -1.44 34.21 13.03
N TRP A 718 -2.61 34.84 13.18
CA TRP A 718 -3.21 35.64 12.11
C TRP A 718 -2.39 36.90 11.80
N LYS A 719 -2.00 37.69 12.82
CA LYS A 719 -1.19 38.91 12.67
C LYS A 719 0.15 38.65 11.97
N LEU A 720 0.83 37.55 12.29
CA LEU A 720 2.08 37.12 11.63
C LEU A 720 1.91 36.91 10.12
N THR A 721 0.81 36.28 9.71
CA THR A 721 0.50 36.07 8.28
C THR A 721 0.07 37.40 7.64
N MET A 722 -0.90 38.11 8.24
CA MET A 722 -1.44 39.38 7.73
C MET A 722 -0.38 40.48 7.60
N ALA A 723 0.65 40.50 8.43
CA ALA A 723 1.73 41.49 8.36
C ALA A 723 2.66 41.31 7.15
N GLY A 724 2.59 40.16 6.45
CA GLY A 724 3.40 39.84 5.29
C GLY A 724 4.00 38.43 5.28
N GLY A 725 3.78 37.60 6.30
CA GLY A 725 4.26 36.21 6.36
C GLY A 725 5.47 35.98 7.27
N MET A 726 5.48 36.61 8.45
CA MET A 726 6.49 36.37 9.48
C MET A 726 6.44 34.90 9.96
N GLY A 727 7.60 34.24 10.04
CA GLY A 727 7.71 32.88 10.57
C GLY A 727 7.73 32.86 12.10
N CYS A 728 7.35 31.73 12.72
CA CYS A 728 7.26 31.64 14.19
C CYS A 728 7.44 30.21 14.72
N PHE A 729 7.83 30.07 15.99
CA PHE A 729 7.91 28.81 16.72
C PHE A 729 6.72 28.63 17.69
N TRP A 730 6.10 27.46 17.65
CA TRP A 730 4.92 27.08 18.43
C TRP A 730 5.19 25.78 19.19
N GLY A 731 4.51 25.55 20.30
CA GLY A 731 4.74 24.35 21.12
C GLY A 731 4.50 24.52 22.61
N PHE A 732 4.88 23.50 23.38
CA PHE A 732 4.86 23.53 24.85
C PHE A 732 5.98 22.65 25.46
N TYR A 733 6.39 23.01 26.68
CA TYR A 733 7.38 22.28 27.48
C TYR A 733 6.76 21.14 28.30
N PRO A 734 7.55 20.11 28.70
CA PRO A 734 7.14 19.11 29.70
C PRO A 734 6.70 19.71 31.04
N LYS A 735 7.34 20.80 31.47
CA LYS A 735 7.00 21.53 32.70
C LYS A 735 5.79 22.47 32.54
N SER A 736 5.25 22.64 31.33
CA SER A 736 4.02 23.41 31.11
C SER A 736 2.82 22.56 31.50
N LYS A 737 1.97 23.07 32.40
CA LYS A 737 0.72 22.39 32.78
C LYS A 737 -0.33 22.37 31.65
N TYR A 738 -0.13 23.14 30.57
CA TYR A 738 -1.16 23.41 29.58
C TYR A 738 -0.66 23.16 28.14
N PRO A 739 -1.25 22.18 27.40
CA PRO A 739 -1.26 22.22 25.93
C PRO A 739 -2.21 23.33 25.45
N TYR A 740 -2.24 23.64 24.15
CA TYR A 740 -3.25 24.55 23.59
C TYR A 740 -4.66 23.94 23.74
N PRO A 741 -5.60 24.47 24.55
CA PRO A 741 -6.89 23.81 24.79
C PRO A 741 -7.89 23.89 23.63
N LYS A 742 -7.63 24.72 22.61
CA LYS A 742 -8.49 24.84 21.40
C LYS A 742 -7.66 24.76 20.10
N PRO A 743 -6.96 23.64 19.83
CA PRO A 743 -6.02 23.52 18.70
C PRO A 743 -6.70 23.65 17.32
N GLN A 744 -8.02 23.41 17.26
CA GLN A 744 -8.85 23.64 16.07
C GLN A 744 -8.84 25.10 15.58
N GLN A 745 -8.59 26.09 16.46
CA GLN A 745 -8.51 27.50 16.07
C GLN A 745 -7.22 27.80 15.28
N LEU A 746 -6.10 27.20 15.70
CA LEU A 746 -4.82 27.29 14.98
C LEU A 746 -4.92 26.55 13.64
N ARG A 747 -5.61 25.40 13.63
CA ARG A 747 -5.94 24.65 12.41
C ARG A 747 -6.85 25.45 11.47
N CYS A 748 -7.85 26.17 11.97
CA CYS A 748 -8.73 27.04 11.17
C CYS A 748 -7.93 28.09 10.39
N ALA A 749 -7.02 28.80 11.07
CA ALA A 749 -6.07 29.69 10.40
C ALA A 749 -5.25 28.93 9.34
N SER A 750 -4.75 27.73 9.68
CA SER A 750 -3.89 26.99 8.77
C SER A 750 -4.57 26.51 7.49
N GLU A 751 -5.79 25.94 7.60
CA GLU A 751 -6.60 25.54 6.45
C GLU A 751 -6.99 26.74 5.59
N PHE A 752 -7.44 27.85 6.20
CA PHE A 752 -7.83 29.06 5.48
C PHE A 752 -6.72 29.56 4.55
N TRP A 753 -5.48 29.60 5.02
CA TRP A 753 -4.36 30.13 4.24
C TRP A 753 -3.82 29.17 3.16
N LYS A 754 -4.27 27.90 3.09
CA LYS A 754 -3.84 26.97 2.03
C LYS A 754 -4.32 27.46 0.66
N GLY A 755 -3.38 27.72 -0.23
CA GLY A 755 -3.64 28.31 -1.55
C GLY A 755 -4.06 29.79 -1.52
N ARG A 756 -4.22 30.41 -0.34
CA ARG A 756 -4.65 31.81 -0.20
C ARG A 756 -3.54 32.78 0.19
N PHE A 757 -2.45 32.31 0.80
CA PHE A 757 -1.25 33.15 0.98
C PHE A 757 -0.39 33.09 -0.29
N LEU A 758 -0.20 34.23 -0.96
CA LEU A 758 0.50 34.34 -2.25
C LEU A 758 1.80 35.15 -2.12
N LEU A 759 2.75 34.94 -3.04
CA LEU A 759 4.09 35.51 -2.98
C LEU A 759 4.10 37.03 -3.16
N ASP A 760 3.24 37.59 -4.01
CA ASP A 760 3.13 39.03 -4.27
C ASP A 760 2.14 39.76 -3.35
N MET A 761 1.52 39.07 -2.38
CA MET A 761 0.60 39.72 -1.44
C MET A 761 1.29 40.74 -0.53
N LEU A 762 0.76 41.96 -0.48
CA LEU A 762 1.26 43.06 0.34
C LEU A 762 0.16 43.55 1.30
N PRO A 763 0.49 43.93 2.54
CA PRO A 763 -0.48 44.46 3.49
C PRO A 763 -0.87 45.89 3.17
N ASP A 764 -2.17 46.19 3.32
CA ASP A 764 -2.77 47.49 3.02
C ASP A 764 -4.00 47.73 3.90
N ASN A 765 -3.76 47.96 5.20
CA ASN A 765 -4.84 48.15 6.20
C ASN A 765 -5.73 49.37 5.92
N SER A 766 -5.31 50.30 5.04
CA SER A 766 -6.14 51.46 4.64
C SER A 766 -7.48 51.05 4.03
N LEU A 767 -7.53 49.84 3.47
CA LEU A 767 -8.69 49.26 2.79
C LEU A 767 -9.73 48.64 3.73
N THR A 768 -9.53 48.69 5.05
CA THR A 768 -10.40 48.01 6.03
C THR A 768 -10.39 48.71 7.39
N ASP A 769 -11.27 48.30 8.28
CA ASP A 769 -11.28 48.64 9.72
C ASP A 769 -10.65 47.52 10.58
N GLY A 770 -9.65 46.84 10.00
CA GLY A 770 -8.92 45.70 10.56
C GLY A 770 -7.60 45.52 9.83
N TYR A 771 -7.29 44.29 9.40
CA TYR A 771 -6.09 43.95 8.64
C TYR A 771 -6.44 43.53 7.21
N CYS A 772 -5.63 43.91 6.22
CA CYS A 772 -5.81 43.49 4.83
C CYS A 772 -4.49 43.10 4.17
N LEU A 773 -4.48 41.98 3.44
CA LEU A 773 -3.47 41.58 2.46
C LEU A 773 -4.10 41.61 1.06
N LYS A 774 -3.39 42.10 0.05
CA LYS A 774 -3.84 42.08 -1.35
C LYS A 774 -2.70 41.74 -2.32
N THR A 775 -3.01 41.10 -3.44
CA THR A 775 -2.04 40.93 -4.53
C THR A 775 -1.67 42.26 -5.18
N SER A 776 -0.56 42.27 -5.90
CA SER A 776 -0.08 43.39 -6.70
C SER A 776 -1.08 43.77 -7.79
N ASP A 777 -1.66 42.77 -8.46
CA ASP A 777 -2.63 42.89 -9.54
C ASP A 777 -4.08 43.18 -9.09
N ARG A 778 -4.32 43.22 -7.76
CA ARG A 778 -5.64 43.46 -7.15
C ARG A 778 -6.75 42.49 -7.59
N LYS A 779 -6.41 41.24 -7.94
CA LYS A 779 -7.40 40.16 -8.14
C LYS A 779 -7.73 39.40 -6.86
N HIS A 780 -6.86 39.45 -5.85
CA HIS A 780 -7.03 38.70 -4.61
C HIS A 780 -6.82 39.58 -3.39
N TYR A 781 -7.75 39.50 -2.45
CA TYR A 781 -7.71 40.18 -1.17
C TYR A 781 -7.99 39.18 -0.04
N VAL A 782 -7.41 39.43 1.12
CA VAL A 782 -7.78 38.80 2.38
C VAL A 782 -7.90 39.87 3.45
N PHE A 783 -8.98 39.82 4.22
CA PHE A 783 -9.28 40.70 5.33
C PHE A 783 -9.33 39.89 6.62
N TYR A 784 -8.94 40.48 7.76
CA TYR A 784 -9.09 39.87 9.08
C TYR A 784 -9.41 40.94 10.12
N LYS A 785 -10.40 40.72 10.98
CA LYS A 785 -10.77 41.63 12.07
C LYS A 785 -11.11 40.84 13.33
N GLU A 786 -10.65 41.36 14.46
CA GLU A 786 -10.87 40.78 15.80
C GLU A 786 -12.17 41.31 16.41
N ASP A 787 -12.90 40.47 17.14
CA ASP A 787 -14.17 40.82 17.83
C ASP A 787 -15.15 41.66 16.98
N ALA A 788 -15.34 41.24 15.73
CA ALA A 788 -16.10 41.96 14.72
C ALA A 788 -17.55 41.45 14.60
N ASP A 789 -18.52 42.37 14.70
CA ASP A 789 -19.88 42.22 14.16
C ASP A 789 -19.94 42.53 12.65
N SER A 790 -18.89 43.16 12.12
CA SER A 790 -18.84 43.71 10.77
C SER A 790 -17.42 44.08 10.34
N ILE A 791 -17.14 44.04 9.03
CA ILE A 791 -15.85 44.41 8.44
C ILE A 791 -16.06 45.33 7.22
N ARG A 792 -15.33 46.43 7.16
CA ARG A 792 -15.21 47.33 6.00
C ARG A 792 -14.29 46.69 4.96
N LEU A 793 -14.77 46.50 3.73
CA LEU A 793 -14.01 45.91 2.63
C LEU A 793 -13.91 46.93 1.48
N ASP A 794 -12.81 47.67 1.40
CA ASP A 794 -12.54 48.56 0.27
C ASP A 794 -12.00 47.77 -0.93
N LEU A 795 -12.94 47.32 -1.76
CA LEU A 795 -12.70 46.63 -3.02
C LEU A 795 -12.86 47.59 -4.21
N SER A 796 -12.80 48.91 -4.02
CA SER A 796 -12.98 49.91 -5.10
C SER A 796 -12.01 49.79 -6.28
N LYS A 797 -10.92 49.02 -6.09
CA LYS A 797 -9.85 48.76 -7.06
C LYS A 797 -9.72 47.27 -7.41
N LEU A 798 -10.75 46.45 -7.13
CA LEU A 798 -10.80 45.03 -7.44
C LEU A 798 -10.86 44.83 -8.96
N ALA A 799 -9.95 44.03 -9.50
CA ALA A 799 -9.94 43.69 -10.91
C ALA A 799 -11.06 42.68 -11.25
N GLY A 800 -12.26 43.18 -11.52
CA GLY A 800 -13.44 42.41 -11.92
C GLY A 800 -14.36 42.01 -10.77
N LYS A 801 -14.85 40.76 -10.81
CA LYS A 801 -15.74 40.16 -9.80
C LYS A 801 -14.96 39.12 -8.99
N GLY A 802 -15.01 39.20 -7.67
CA GLY A 802 -14.32 38.28 -6.77
C GLY A 802 -15.30 37.47 -5.92
N GLU A 803 -15.29 36.15 -6.06
CA GLU A 803 -15.99 35.27 -5.11
C GLU A 803 -15.39 35.42 -3.72
N ALA A 804 -16.25 35.57 -2.71
CA ALA A 804 -15.86 35.80 -1.33
C ALA A 804 -16.38 34.72 -0.36
N VAL A 805 -15.51 34.35 0.58
CA VAL A 805 -15.77 33.37 1.65
C VAL A 805 -15.20 33.88 2.97
N ALA A 806 -15.93 33.67 4.06
CA ALA A 806 -15.55 34.06 5.40
C ALA A 806 -15.32 32.82 6.29
N VAL A 807 -14.48 32.94 7.32
CA VAL A 807 -14.28 31.91 8.34
C VAL A 807 -14.28 32.52 9.73
N ASP A 808 -14.92 31.82 10.67
CA ASP A 808 -14.86 32.14 12.09
C ASP A 808 -13.59 31.54 12.68
N ALA A 809 -12.59 32.39 12.95
CA ALA A 809 -11.30 31.95 13.46
C ALA A 809 -11.40 31.39 14.90
N LYS A 810 -12.48 31.69 15.65
CA LYS A 810 -12.72 31.12 16.99
C LYS A 810 -13.22 29.66 16.94
N LYS A 811 -13.61 29.15 15.76
CA LYS A 811 -14.18 27.80 15.56
C LYS A 811 -13.23 26.87 14.79
N ALA A 812 -13.69 25.64 14.54
CA ALA A 812 -13.07 24.75 13.55
C ALA A 812 -13.26 25.33 12.13
N TYR A 813 -12.43 24.90 11.18
CA TYR A 813 -12.50 25.42 9.81
C TYR A 813 -13.85 25.12 9.15
N GLN A 814 -14.59 26.17 8.83
CA GLN A 814 -15.84 26.12 8.07
C GLN A 814 -15.99 27.42 7.28
N GLU A 815 -16.17 27.32 5.96
CA GLU A 815 -16.38 28.47 5.10
C GLU A 815 -17.85 28.90 5.09
N THR A 816 -18.10 30.13 5.52
CA THR A 816 -19.38 30.83 5.31
C THR A 816 -19.31 31.50 3.94
N LYS A 817 -20.22 31.16 3.03
CA LYS A 817 -20.32 31.80 1.71
C LYS A 817 -20.76 33.25 1.88
N VAL A 818 -19.90 34.20 1.50
CA VAL A 818 -20.25 35.63 1.39
C VAL A 818 -20.84 35.92 0.02
N GLY A 819 -20.45 35.15 -1.00
CA GLY A 819 -20.89 35.31 -2.38
C GLY A 819 -20.00 36.26 -3.14
N ALA A 820 -20.45 36.69 -4.31
CA ALA A 820 -19.61 37.42 -5.24
C ALA A 820 -19.60 38.93 -4.98
N LEU A 821 -18.42 39.49 -4.70
CA LEU A 821 -18.23 40.93 -4.51
C LEU A 821 -17.74 41.59 -5.79
N ILE A 822 -18.23 42.81 -6.03
CA ILE A 822 -17.89 43.67 -7.18
C ILE A 822 -16.98 44.83 -6.74
N SER A 823 -16.37 45.53 -7.70
CA SER A 823 -15.45 46.65 -7.42
C SER A 823 -16.15 47.89 -6.84
N LYS A 824 -16.30 47.93 -5.51
CA LYS A 824 -16.78 49.08 -4.72
C LYS A 824 -16.35 48.93 -3.25
N LYS A 825 -16.66 49.93 -2.41
CA LYS A 825 -16.59 49.79 -0.95
C LYS A 825 -17.79 48.96 -0.47
N HIS A 826 -17.56 48.00 0.41
CA HIS A 826 -18.60 47.20 1.06
C HIS A 826 -18.44 47.25 2.59
N VAL A 827 -19.52 46.98 3.31
CA VAL A 827 -19.49 46.60 4.73
C VAL A 827 -20.15 45.24 4.83
N TRP A 828 -19.36 44.21 5.15
CA TRP A 828 -19.90 42.88 5.41
C TRP A 828 -20.37 42.83 6.87
N LYS A 829 -21.65 42.51 7.09
CA LYS A 829 -22.19 42.21 8.42
C LYS A 829 -21.95 40.74 8.74
N ALA A 830 -21.29 40.48 9.86
CA ALA A 830 -21.08 39.14 10.37
C ALA A 830 -22.37 38.62 11.03
N PRO A 831 -22.59 37.29 11.07
CA PRO A 831 -23.78 36.72 11.72
C PRO A 831 -23.77 36.88 13.24
N TYR A 832 -22.61 37.14 13.85
CA TYR A 832 -22.40 37.42 15.28
C TYR A 832 -20.96 37.93 15.49
N VAL A 833 -20.69 38.50 16.66
CA VAL A 833 -19.36 38.99 17.06
C VAL A 833 -18.35 37.84 17.14
N SER A 834 -17.30 37.85 16.31
CA SER A 834 -16.18 36.90 16.40
C SER A 834 -14.90 37.43 15.75
N ASP A 835 -13.83 36.64 15.78
CA ASP A 835 -12.65 36.91 14.96
C ASP A 835 -12.91 36.36 13.55
N TRP A 836 -13.03 37.24 12.56
CA TRP A 836 -13.46 36.87 11.21
C TRP A 836 -12.35 37.12 10.19
N GLY A 837 -12.06 36.09 9.38
CA GLY A 837 -11.21 36.20 8.19
C GLY A 837 -12.04 36.07 6.91
N ILE A 838 -11.84 36.95 5.93
CA ILE A 838 -12.56 36.94 4.64
C ILE A 838 -11.56 36.91 3.50
N ALA A 839 -11.68 35.94 2.58
CA ALA A 839 -10.92 35.92 1.33
C ALA A 839 -11.84 36.33 0.18
N VAL A 840 -11.34 37.20 -0.72
CA VAL A 840 -12.06 37.70 -1.91
C VAL A 840 -11.19 37.48 -3.13
N GLY A 841 -11.72 36.82 -4.16
CA GLY A 841 -11.04 36.55 -5.42
C GLY A 841 -10.95 35.06 -5.78
N ASN A 842 -10.62 34.77 -7.04
CA ASN A 842 -10.51 33.40 -7.52
C ASN A 842 -9.09 32.85 -7.30
N PHE A 843 -8.81 32.26 -6.13
CA PHE A 843 -7.50 31.67 -5.81
C PHE A 843 -7.25 30.28 -6.47
N GLY A 844 -7.88 30.00 -7.62
CA GLY A 844 -7.65 28.82 -8.45
C GLY A 844 -8.28 27.52 -7.92
N SER A 845 -8.81 26.70 -8.83
CA SER A 845 -9.35 25.37 -8.52
C SER A 845 -8.27 24.37 -8.11
N ASP A 846 -7.04 24.45 -8.64
CA ASP A 846 -6.19 23.25 -8.77
C ASP A 846 -5.54 22.75 -7.46
N GLU A 847 -5.59 23.57 -6.39
CA GLU A 847 -5.41 23.10 -5.01
C GLU A 847 -6.72 23.09 -4.19
N ARG A 848 -7.74 23.85 -4.61
CA ARG A 848 -9.09 23.88 -4.01
C ARG A 848 -9.86 22.58 -4.27
N THR A 849 -9.92 22.01 -5.47
CA THR A 849 -10.46 20.66 -5.71
C THR A 849 -9.62 19.53 -5.09
N ARG A 850 -8.50 19.85 -4.43
CA ARG A 850 -7.74 18.91 -3.59
C ARG A 850 -7.96 19.09 -2.08
N LEU A 851 -8.63 20.16 -1.62
CA LEU A 851 -8.78 20.52 -0.19
C LEU A 851 -10.05 21.33 0.22
N THR A 852 -10.91 21.78 -0.70
CA THR A 852 -12.07 22.67 -0.43
C THR A 852 -13.38 22.20 -1.09
N GLY A 853 -13.53 20.89 -1.33
CA GLY A 853 -14.86 20.30 -1.15
C GLY A 853 -15.18 20.24 0.35
N ASN A 854 -16.46 20.21 0.75
CA ASN A 854 -16.86 19.68 2.06
C ASN A 854 -16.06 18.39 2.31
N PRO A 855 -15.55 18.14 3.54
CA PRO A 855 -14.40 17.28 3.76
C PRO A 855 -14.64 15.82 3.33
N VAL A 856 -14.45 15.57 2.03
CA VAL A 856 -14.02 14.29 1.51
C VAL A 856 -12.60 14.15 2.05
N ARG A 857 -12.50 13.53 3.24
CA ARG A 857 -11.26 12.96 3.76
C ARG A 857 -10.60 12.30 2.57
N LYS A 858 -9.37 12.73 2.21
CA LYS A 858 -8.68 12.16 1.05
C LYS A 858 -8.61 10.66 1.25
N SER A 859 -9.47 9.96 0.51
CA SER A 859 -9.77 8.54 0.71
C SER A 859 -8.47 7.79 0.97
N LYS A 860 -8.37 7.21 2.17
CA LYS A 860 -7.26 6.33 2.56
C LYS A 860 -7.35 4.97 1.84
N ALA A 861 -8.07 4.90 0.71
CA ALA A 861 -8.40 3.68 0.01
C ALA A 861 -7.19 2.75 -0.13
N ARG A 862 -7.34 1.58 0.48
CA ARG A 862 -6.27 0.59 0.63
C ARG A 862 -6.08 -0.13 -0.70
N ARG A 863 -4.86 -0.60 -1.00
CA ARG A 863 -4.66 -1.45 -2.18
C ARG A 863 -5.58 -2.67 -2.13
N GLY A 864 -6.36 -2.87 -3.18
CA GLY A 864 -7.39 -3.91 -3.30
C GLY A 864 -8.80 -3.54 -2.81
N GLN A 865 -9.02 -2.33 -2.29
CA GLN A 865 -10.36 -1.82 -1.95
C GLN A 865 -11.20 -1.57 -3.20
N VAL A 866 -12.50 -1.83 -3.13
CA VAL A 866 -13.48 -1.44 -4.15
C VAL A 866 -13.66 0.08 -4.11
N ILE A 867 -13.50 0.73 -5.25
CA ILE A 867 -13.69 2.18 -5.43
C ILE A 867 -14.39 2.45 -6.76
N VAL A 868 -15.02 3.61 -6.88
CA VAL A 868 -15.40 4.19 -8.19
C VAL A 868 -14.16 4.30 -9.07
N ASP A 869 -14.28 4.00 -10.37
CA ASP A 869 -13.19 4.23 -11.32
C ASP A 869 -13.04 5.73 -11.60
N PRO A 870 -11.92 6.38 -11.23
CA PRO A 870 -11.78 7.83 -11.39
C PRO A 870 -11.73 8.30 -12.84
N GLU A 871 -11.51 7.38 -13.80
CA GLU A 871 -11.48 7.67 -15.23
C GLU A 871 -12.83 7.38 -15.89
N HIS A 872 -13.66 6.53 -15.27
CA HIS A 872 -14.95 6.06 -15.78
C HIS A 872 -15.97 5.89 -14.63
N PRO A 873 -16.55 6.98 -14.08
CA PRO A 873 -17.32 6.94 -12.82
C PRO A 873 -18.57 6.04 -12.83
N GLN A 874 -19.06 5.65 -14.02
CA GLN A 874 -20.11 4.65 -14.17
C GLN A 874 -19.66 3.21 -13.85
N TRP A 875 -18.36 3.00 -13.61
CA TRP A 875 -17.75 1.71 -13.31
C TRP A 875 -16.93 1.72 -12.01
N LEU A 876 -16.59 0.52 -11.52
CA LEU A 876 -15.86 0.28 -10.27
C LEU A 876 -14.52 -0.40 -10.60
N LYS A 877 -13.50 -0.14 -9.78
CA LYS A 877 -12.19 -0.80 -9.89
C LYS A 877 -11.62 -1.17 -8.53
N ARG A 878 -10.64 -2.07 -8.53
CA ARG A 878 -9.82 -2.34 -7.34
C ARG A 878 -8.72 -1.28 -7.26
N LYS A 879 -8.60 -0.59 -6.12
CA LYS A 879 -7.55 0.42 -5.89
C LYS A 879 -6.15 -0.19 -6.11
N GLY A 880 -5.45 0.25 -7.16
CA GLY A 880 -4.14 -0.30 -7.54
C GLY A 880 -4.20 -1.73 -8.10
N GLY A 881 -5.34 -2.08 -8.72
CA GLY A 881 -5.62 -3.30 -9.47
C GLY A 881 -6.46 -2.98 -10.73
N GLY A 882 -7.09 -4.01 -11.30
CA GLY A 882 -7.94 -3.90 -12.50
C GLY A 882 -9.39 -3.47 -12.21
N PRO A 883 -10.27 -3.52 -13.24
CA PRO A 883 -11.70 -3.28 -13.07
C PRO A 883 -12.33 -4.31 -12.13
N PHE A 884 -13.48 -3.96 -11.55
CA PHE A 884 -14.20 -4.80 -10.60
C PHE A 884 -15.65 -4.99 -11.07
N PHE A 885 -16.10 -6.24 -11.20
CA PHE A 885 -17.49 -6.55 -11.54
C PHE A 885 -18.19 -7.26 -10.37
N MET A 886 -19.44 -6.91 -10.11
CA MET A 886 -20.20 -7.41 -8.96
C MET A 886 -21.41 -8.22 -9.42
N CYS A 887 -21.54 -9.46 -8.94
CA CYS A 887 -22.74 -10.28 -9.13
C CYS A 887 -22.98 -11.25 -7.96
N GLY A 888 -24.22 -11.33 -7.48
CA GLY A 888 -24.57 -12.26 -6.40
C GLY A 888 -25.94 -12.06 -5.73
N PRO A 889 -26.14 -12.70 -4.56
CA PRO A 889 -27.31 -12.57 -3.68
C PRO A 889 -27.79 -11.14 -3.48
N GLY A 890 -29.07 -10.88 -3.81
CA GLY A 890 -29.77 -9.62 -3.58
C GLY A 890 -30.81 -9.65 -2.47
N ASP A 891 -31.04 -10.80 -1.82
CA ASP A 891 -32.14 -11.01 -0.87
C ASP A 891 -31.80 -12.02 0.27
N PRO A 892 -30.69 -11.83 1.01
CA PRO A 892 -30.59 -12.36 2.37
C PRO A 892 -30.62 -11.22 3.40
N GLU A 893 -31.64 -10.37 3.32
CA GLU A 893 -31.87 -9.21 4.19
C GLU A 893 -31.74 -9.55 5.69
N ASP A 894 -32.32 -10.70 6.08
CA ASP A 894 -32.36 -11.19 7.45
C ASP A 894 -31.01 -11.67 7.99
N PHE A 895 -29.96 -11.76 7.15
CA PHE A 895 -28.70 -12.44 7.44
C PHE A 895 -28.09 -12.03 8.79
N LEU A 896 -28.10 -10.73 9.13
CA LEU A 896 -27.53 -10.25 10.40
C LEU A 896 -28.32 -10.66 11.65
N TYR A 897 -29.53 -11.20 11.47
CA TYR A 897 -30.50 -11.54 12.52
C TYR A 897 -30.89 -13.04 12.56
N ARG A 898 -30.43 -13.85 11.59
CA ARG A 898 -30.71 -15.30 11.53
C ARG A 898 -30.31 -16.02 12.81
N GLY A 899 -31.15 -16.96 13.24
CA GLY A 899 -30.97 -17.71 14.48
C GLY A 899 -31.56 -17.01 15.71
N LYS A 900 -31.46 -17.66 16.86
CA LYS A 900 -32.05 -17.21 18.12
C LYS A 900 -31.28 -16.01 18.69
N LEU A 901 -32.01 -15.00 19.14
CA LEU A 901 -31.48 -13.89 19.93
C LEU A 901 -31.04 -14.38 21.32
N ASN A 902 -29.79 -14.12 21.68
CA ASN A 902 -29.25 -14.35 23.01
C ASN A 902 -29.45 -13.13 23.92
N PRO A 903 -29.43 -13.28 25.26
CA PRO A 903 -29.62 -12.17 26.20
C PRO A 903 -28.61 -11.02 26.07
N ASP A 904 -27.48 -11.24 25.41
CA ASP A 904 -26.46 -10.22 25.17
C ASP A 904 -26.56 -9.53 23.79
N GLY A 905 -27.63 -9.83 23.04
CA GLY A 905 -27.93 -9.28 21.71
C GLY A 905 -27.40 -10.10 20.54
N ASN A 906 -26.46 -11.03 20.76
CA ASN A 906 -25.89 -11.84 19.69
C ASN A 906 -26.88 -12.88 19.15
N ARG A 907 -26.70 -13.28 17.90
CA ARG A 907 -27.42 -14.38 17.24
C ARG A 907 -26.59 -15.67 17.19
N ASN A 908 -27.24 -16.82 17.00
CA ASN A 908 -26.58 -18.12 16.89
C ASN A 908 -26.96 -18.89 15.61
N GLY A 909 -27.17 -18.18 14.50
CA GLY A 909 -27.54 -18.74 13.22
C GLY A 909 -26.39 -19.34 12.39
N ASP A 910 -26.70 -19.57 11.12
CA ASP A 910 -25.91 -20.22 10.06
C ASP A 910 -25.04 -19.24 9.23
N GLN A 911 -24.90 -17.98 9.64
CA GLN A 911 -24.24 -16.92 8.85
C GLN A 911 -22.86 -17.31 8.30
N MET A 912 -22.04 -18.00 9.11
CA MET A 912 -20.72 -18.48 8.68
C MET A 912 -20.77 -19.61 7.65
N GLU A 913 -21.82 -20.43 7.68
CA GLU A 913 -22.05 -21.50 6.70
C GLU A 913 -22.48 -20.91 5.35
N LEU A 914 -23.34 -19.88 5.38
CA LEU A 914 -23.76 -19.12 4.20
C LEU A 914 -22.57 -18.38 3.54
N ILE A 915 -21.69 -17.74 4.32
CA ILE A 915 -20.42 -17.17 3.80
C ILE A 915 -19.55 -18.29 3.18
N GLY A 916 -19.49 -19.46 3.82
CA GLY A 916 -18.78 -20.64 3.33
C GLY A 916 -19.30 -21.15 1.99
N LYS A 917 -20.63 -21.21 1.82
CA LYS A 917 -21.32 -21.59 0.58
C LYS A 917 -21.00 -20.61 -0.54
N LEU A 918 -21.03 -19.30 -0.26
CA LEU A 918 -20.76 -18.27 -1.27
C LEU A 918 -19.30 -18.31 -1.78
N LYS A 919 -18.33 -18.44 -0.88
CA LYS A 919 -16.87 -18.44 -1.13
C LYS A 919 -16.41 -19.40 -2.25
N GLY A 920 -17.07 -20.53 -2.43
CA GLY A 920 -16.67 -21.55 -3.41
C GLY A 920 -17.18 -21.32 -4.85
N THR A 921 -18.00 -20.30 -5.07
CA THR A 921 -18.81 -20.13 -6.30
C THR A 921 -18.26 -19.04 -7.23
N GLY A 922 -17.73 -17.98 -6.62
CA GLY A 922 -17.24 -16.77 -7.28
C GLY A 922 -18.30 -15.68 -7.46
N ALA A 923 -19.55 -15.89 -7.02
CA ALA A 923 -20.41 -14.77 -6.66
C ALA A 923 -19.72 -13.96 -5.55
N ASN A 924 -19.76 -12.63 -5.65
CA ASN A 924 -18.81 -11.77 -4.93
C ASN A 924 -19.46 -10.55 -4.25
N CYS A 925 -20.77 -10.62 -3.98
CA CYS A 925 -21.47 -9.66 -3.13
C CYS A 925 -22.56 -10.33 -2.30
N ILE A 926 -23.02 -9.64 -1.27
CA ILE A 926 -24.15 -10.02 -0.43
C ILE A 926 -24.89 -8.75 0.02
N TYR A 927 -26.21 -8.79 -0.07
CA TYR A 927 -27.14 -7.78 0.43
C TYR A 927 -27.34 -7.94 1.95
N LEU A 928 -27.25 -6.87 2.74
CA LEU A 928 -27.34 -6.94 4.21
C LEU A 928 -27.94 -5.67 4.80
N MET A 929 -28.87 -5.79 5.76
CA MET A 929 -29.53 -4.64 6.40
C MET A 929 -29.16 -4.48 7.88
N GLY A 930 -28.78 -3.27 8.28
CA GLY A 930 -28.33 -2.90 9.62
C GLY A 930 -29.42 -2.52 10.61
N VAL A 931 -30.61 -2.12 10.14
CA VAL A 931 -31.83 -1.94 10.96
C VAL A 931 -33.03 -2.29 10.11
N ARG A 932 -33.76 -3.35 10.48
CA ARG A 932 -35.00 -3.78 9.85
C ARG A 932 -36.27 -3.51 10.65
N SER A 933 -36.11 -3.17 11.93
CA SER A 933 -37.23 -2.86 12.82
C SER A 933 -37.52 -1.36 12.88
N HIS A 934 -38.60 -0.96 13.58
CA HIS A 934 -39.10 0.42 13.69
C HIS A 934 -39.77 0.97 12.41
N GLY A 935 -40.29 0.09 11.55
CA GLY A 935 -41.14 0.48 10.43
C GLY A 935 -41.08 -0.49 9.25
N GLY A 936 -39.90 -1.06 8.98
CA GLY A 936 -39.70 -2.07 7.94
C GLY A 936 -40.01 -3.50 8.38
N ASP A 937 -39.66 -4.43 7.51
CA ASP A 937 -40.07 -5.84 7.53
C ASP A 937 -39.48 -6.71 8.65
N GLY A 938 -38.52 -6.19 9.43
CA GLY A 938 -37.92 -6.90 10.55
C GLY A 938 -38.75 -6.88 11.83
N ASP A 939 -38.72 -7.98 12.58
CA ASP A 939 -39.31 -8.01 13.93
C ASP A 939 -38.60 -6.98 14.86
N LYS A 940 -39.21 -6.67 16.01
CA LYS A 940 -38.69 -5.67 16.97
C LYS A 940 -37.24 -5.89 17.44
N THR A 941 -36.64 -7.04 17.17
CA THR A 941 -35.28 -7.44 17.52
C THR A 941 -34.28 -7.43 16.36
N HIS A 942 -34.70 -7.00 15.17
CA HIS A 942 -33.86 -6.89 13.97
C HIS A 942 -33.17 -5.51 13.89
N ASN A 943 -32.34 -5.21 14.89
CA ASN A 943 -31.54 -3.99 14.98
C ASN A 943 -30.34 -4.22 15.93
N PRO A 944 -29.34 -3.30 15.99
CA PRO A 944 -28.15 -3.47 16.81
C PRO A 944 -28.24 -2.71 18.14
N PHE A 945 -29.41 -2.26 18.59
CA PHE A 945 -29.55 -1.42 19.78
C PHE A 945 -29.56 -2.22 21.09
N VAL A 946 -29.10 -1.61 22.19
CA VAL A 946 -29.13 -2.24 23.51
C VAL A 946 -30.58 -2.51 23.93
N ASN A 947 -30.90 -3.78 24.18
CA ASN A 947 -32.26 -4.26 24.44
C ASN A 947 -33.28 -3.87 23.34
N ASN A 948 -32.80 -3.69 22.10
CA ASN A 948 -33.58 -3.24 20.94
C ASN A 948 -34.18 -1.82 21.07
N ASP A 949 -33.60 -0.99 21.94
CA ASP A 949 -34.07 0.38 22.22
C ASP A 949 -33.04 1.42 21.73
N PRO A 950 -33.34 2.20 20.69
CA PRO A 950 -32.39 3.17 20.12
C PRO A 950 -31.99 4.27 21.11
N VAL A 951 -32.79 4.55 22.16
CA VAL A 951 -32.44 5.52 23.21
C VAL A 951 -31.26 5.01 24.06
N LYS A 952 -31.07 3.69 24.14
CA LYS A 952 -29.95 3.06 24.87
C LYS A 952 -28.67 2.92 24.02
N GLY A 953 -28.68 3.38 22.77
CA GLY A 953 -27.54 3.32 21.86
C GLY A 953 -27.23 1.92 21.34
N ILE A 954 -26.09 1.79 20.64
CA ILE A 954 -25.69 0.55 19.99
C ILE A 954 -25.11 -0.46 20.99
N ASN A 955 -25.52 -1.71 20.85
CA ASN A 955 -24.92 -2.84 21.53
C ASN A 955 -23.59 -3.24 20.87
N ALA A 956 -22.48 -2.92 21.53
CA ALA A 956 -21.13 -3.21 21.03
C ALA A 956 -20.90 -4.70 20.71
N LYS A 957 -21.54 -5.63 21.44
CA LYS A 957 -21.39 -7.07 21.20
C LYS A 957 -21.96 -7.51 19.84
N VAL A 958 -23.07 -6.92 19.42
CA VAL A 958 -23.66 -7.18 18.09
C VAL A 958 -22.67 -6.74 17.01
N LEU A 959 -22.03 -5.59 17.17
CA LEU A 959 -20.98 -5.13 16.25
C LEU A 959 -19.66 -5.92 16.35
N GLU A 960 -19.41 -6.62 17.46
CA GLU A 960 -18.33 -7.60 17.59
C GLU A 960 -18.64 -8.88 16.81
N GLN A 961 -19.88 -9.35 16.84
CA GLN A 961 -20.32 -10.49 16.03
C GLN A 961 -20.33 -10.17 14.53
N TRP A 962 -20.88 -9.02 14.12
CA TRP A 962 -20.90 -8.61 12.71
C TRP A 962 -19.49 -8.46 12.14
N GLU A 963 -18.52 -7.97 12.93
CA GLU A 963 -17.12 -7.89 12.53
C GLU A 963 -16.52 -9.27 12.20
N VAL A 964 -16.94 -10.35 12.86
CA VAL A 964 -16.48 -11.71 12.53
C VAL A 964 -16.95 -12.11 11.12
N TRP A 965 -18.21 -11.83 10.79
CA TRP A 965 -18.79 -12.13 9.48
C TRP A 965 -18.19 -11.26 8.38
N PHE A 966 -18.12 -9.95 8.58
CA PHE A 966 -17.59 -8.99 7.61
C PHE A 966 -16.10 -9.26 7.33
N LYS A 967 -15.32 -9.63 8.35
CA LYS A 967 -13.91 -10.01 8.17
C LYS A 967 -13.71 -11.28 7.34
N GLU A 968 -14.59 -12.28 7.44
CA GLU A 968 -14.51 -13.45 6.56
C GLU A 968 -15.03 -13.12 5.15
N MET A 969 -16.05 -12.27 4.99
CA MET A 969 -16.48 -11.76 3.68
C MET A 969 -15.33 -11.00 2.97
N ASP A 970 -14.75 -10.01 3.65
CA ASP A 970 -13.65 -9.16 3.14
C ASP A 970 -12.42 -9.98 2.70
N LYS A 971 -12.03 -10.95 3.55
CA LYS A 971 -10.94 -11.89 3.30
C LYS A 971 -11.16 -12.75 2.06
N ASN A 972 -12.40 -13.07 1.71
CA ASN A 972 -12.74 -13.88 0.54
C ASN A 972 -13.19 -13.04 -0.67
N GLY A 973 -13.10 -11.70 -0.60
CA GLY A 973 -13.44 -10.81 -1.71
C GLY A 973 -14.95 -10.62 -1.94
N ILE A 974 -15.79 -11.01 -0.97
CA ILE A 974 -17.24 -10.82 -0.99
C ILE A 974 -17.52 -9.38 -0.56
N VAL A 975 -18.21 -8.62 -1.41
CA VAL A 975 -18.69 -7.27 -1.12
C VAL A 975 -19.87 -7.31 -0.17
N ILE A 976 -19.66 -6.69 0.98
CA ILE A 976 -20.66 -6.35 1.98
C ILE A 976 -21.42 -5.14 1.41
N TYR A 977 -22.64 -5.35 0.92
CA TYR A 977 -23.51 -4.28 0.45
C TYR A 977 -24.46 -3.91 1.60
N PHE A 978 -24.03 -2.97 2.44
CA PHE A 978 -24.61 -2.73 3.77
C PHE A 978 -25.63 -1.59 3.73
N PHE A 979 -26.91 -1.91 3.88
CA PHE A 979 -28.01 -0.97 4.05
C PHE A 979 -28.05 -0.50 5.51
N PHE A 980 -28.06 0.81 5.74
CA PHE A 980 -28.25 1.35 7.10
C PHE A 980 -29.68 1.11 7.62
N TYR A 981 -30.65 1.26 6.73
CA TYR A 981 -32.08 1.14 7.03
C TYR A 981 -32.77 0.29 5.96
N ASP A 982 -33.68 -0.54 6.42
CA ASP A 982 -34.65 -1.28 5.60
C ASP A 982 -35.70 -0.31 4.99
N ASP A 983 -36.60 -0.85 4.19
CA ASP A 983 -37.85 -0.21 3.79
C ASP A 983 -38.61 0.36 5.02
N SER A 984 -39.48 1.35 4.80
CA SER A 984 -40.36 2.01 5.79
C SER A 984 -39.77 2.42 7.18
N SER A 985 -38.47 2.25 7.44
CA SER A 985 -37.87 2.22 8.77
C SER A 985 -37.58 3.62 9.32
N ARG A 986 -38.28 3.98 10.41
CA ARG A 986 -38.36 5.37 10.91
C ARG A 986 -37.97 5.49 12.38
N ILE A 987 -36.69 5.20 12.66
CA ILE A 987 -36.10 5.25 14.01
C ILE A 987 -36.16 6.67 14.62
N TRP A 988 -35.74 7.70 13.86
CA TRP A 988 -35.69 9.09 14.33
C TRP A 988 -36.62 10.01 13.53
N LYS A 989 -37.62 10.59 14.21
CA LYS A 989 -38.66 11.44 13.59
C LYS A 989 -38.23 12.90 13.41
N THR A 990 -37.09 13.12 12.73
CA THR A 990 -36.44 14.46 12.61
C THR A 990 -36.63 15.15 11.24
N GLY A 991 -37.50 14.62 10.37
CA GLY A 991 -37.75 15.17 9.03
C GLY A 991 -36.50 15.09 8.15
N ASP A 992 -36.15 16.17 7.43
CA ASP A 992 -34.93 16.20 6.60
C ASP A 992 -33.61 16.22 7.40
N LYS A 993 -33.64 16.51 8.72
CA LYS A 993 -32.43 16.77 9.52
C LYS A 993 -31.88 15.49 10.14
N VAL A 994 -30.66 15.08 9.80
CA VAL A 994 -29.99 14.00 10.54
C VAL A 994 -29.72 14.46 11.97
N GLY A 995 -30.31 13.75 12.95
CA GLY A 995 -30.26 14.08 14.38
C GLY A 995 -28.87 13.94 15.00
N THR A 996 -28.71 14.17 16.30
CA THR A 996 -27.43 13.90 16.99
C THR A 996 -27.27 12.40 17.19
N GLU A 997 -28.33 11.77 17.68
CA GLU A 997 -28.46 10.34 17.95
C GLU A 997 -28.20 9.50 16.70
N GLU A 998 -28.78 9.92 15.57
CA GLU A 998 -28.59 9.30 14.27
C GLU A 998 -27.19 9.54 13.69
N LYS A 999 -26.60 10.73 13.88
CA LYS A 999 -25.20 10.99 13.50
C LYS A 999 -24.24 10.11 14.27
N ASP A 1000 -24.49 9.89 15.55
CA ASP A 1000 -23.67 9.05 16.41
C ASP A 1000 -23.88 7.57 16.09
N PHE A 1001 -25.10 7.14 15.73
CA PHE A 1001 -25.35 5.82 15.13
C PHE A 1001 -24.57 5.61 13.82
N ILE A 1002 -24.73 6.51 12.85
CA ILE A 1002 -24.02 6.44 11.55
C ILE A 1002 -22.51 6.40 11.77
N ARG A 1003 -21.97 7.31 12.60
CA ARG A 1003 -20.53 7.34 12.90
C ARG A 1003 -20.08 6.04 13.57
N ALA A 1004 -20.82 5.51 14.54
CA ALA A 1004 -20.43 4.29 15.23
C ALA A 1004 -20.41 3.06 14.31
N ILE A 1005 -21.34 2.96 13.35
CA ILE A 1005 -21.32 1.90 12.32
C ILE A 1005 -20.14 2.11 11.34
N VAL A 1006 -19.93 3.34 10.85
CA VAL A 1006 -18.85 3.65 9.89
C VAL A 1006 -17.47 3.45 10.53
N ASP A 1007 -17.18 4.12 11.66
CA ASP A 1007 -15.92 3.99 12.40
C ASP A 1007 -15.62 2.53 12.79
N ARG A 1008 -16.67 1.69 12.93
CA ARG A 1008 -16.52 0.27 13.26
C ARG A 1008 -16.10 -0.59 12.07
N PHE A 1009 -16.58 -0.32 10.85
CA PHE A 1009 -16.42 -1.24 9.72
C PHE A 1009 -15.67 -0.64 8.51
N GLU A 1010 -15.32 0.65 8.53
CA GLU A 1010 -14.57 1.33 7.45
C GLU A 1010 -13.19 0.72 7.14
N HIS A 1011 -12.71 -0.26 7.92
CA HIS A 1011 -11.46 -0.96 7.62
C HIS A 1011 -11.59 -2.11 6.60
N HIS A 1012 -12.80 -2.59 6.32
CA HIS A 1012 -13.02 -3.62 5.29
C HIS A 1012 -12.83 -3.03 3.90
N LYS A 1013 -12.28 -3.82 2.97
CA LYS A 1013 -11.97 -3.39 1.60
C LYS A 1013 -13.08 -3.67 0.58
N ASN A 1014 -13.95 -4.61 0.91
CA ASN A 1014 -15.07 -5.08 0.09
C ASN A 1014 -16.37 -4.59 0.74
N LEU A 1015 -16.56 -3.27 0.78
CA LEU A 1015 -17.68 -2.63 1.48
C LEU A 1015 -18.29 -1.53 0.59
N ILE A 1016 -19.61 -1.54 0.50
CA ILE A 1016 -20.44 -0.50 -0.13
C ILE A 1016 -21.51 -0.12 0.89
N TRP A 1017 -21.65 1.18 1.15
CA TRP A 1017 -22.64 1.71 2.08
C TRP A 1017 -23.91 2.08 1.34
N CYS A 1018 -25.03 1.39 1.55
CA CYS A 1018 -26.33 1.84 1.04
C CYS A 1018 -27.12 2.57 2.13
N ILE A 1019 -27.73 3.70 1.78
CA ILE A 1019 -28.40 4.57 2.77
C ILE A 1019 -29.70 3.95 3.28
N ALA A 1020 -30.54 3.48 2.36
CA ALA A 1020 -31.80 2.81 2.61
C ALA A 1020 -32.10 1.91 1.41
N GLU A 1021 -32.99 0.93 1.60
CA GLU A 1021 -33.55 0.14 0.52
C GLU A 1021 -34.58 0.96 -0.26
N GLU A 1022 -35.87 0.86 0.04
CA GLU A 1022 -36.87 1.66 -0.64
C GLU A 1022 -36.94 3.07 -0.05
N TYR A 1023 -35.93 3.92 -0.33
CA TYR A 1023 -35.73 5.18 0.40
C TYR A 1023 -36.99 6.07 0.43
N GLN A 1024 -37.81 6.03 -0.63
CA GLN A 1024 -38.99 6.88 -0.81
C GLN A 1024 -40.09 6.60 0.22
N GLU A 1025 -40.13 5.39 0.77
CA GLU A 1025 -41.09 4.99 1.81
C GLU A 1025 -40.85 5.73 3.13
N ALA A 1026 -39.59 5.92 3.51
CA ALA A 1026 -39.20 6.51 4.79
C ALA A 1026 -38.67 7.94 4.69
N PHE A 1027 -38.06 8.32 3.57
CA PHE A 1027 -37.18 9.49 3.45
C PHE A 1027 -37.43 10.34 2.20
N SER A 1028 -37.27 11.66 2.33
CA SER A 1028 -37.16 12.56 1.18
C SER A 1028 -35.79 12.40 0.50
N ALA A 1029 -35.67 12.77 -0.78
CA ALA A 1029 -34.36 12.84 -1.44
C ALA A 1029 -33.38 13.77 -0.71
N LYS A 1030 -33.88 14.86 -0.09
CA LYS A 1030 -33.06 15.78 0.72
C LYS A 1030 -32.59 15.15 2.03
N ARG A 1031 -33.40 14.29 2.65
CA ARG A 1031 -33.02 13.48 3.82
C ARG A 1031 -31.91 12.49 3.45
N VAL A 1032 -32.05 11.76 2.34
CA VAL A 1032 -31.01 10.85 1.81
C VAL A 1032 -29.69 11.58 1.61
N LYS A 1033 -29.68 12.74 0.93
CA LYS A 1033 -28.47 13.57 0.75
C LYS A 1033 -27.79 13.96 2.06
N ASN A 1034 -28.58 14.32 3.07
CA ASN A 1034 -28.04 14.67 4.39
C ASN A 1034 -27.44 13.45 5.12
N ILE A 1035 -28.01 12.26 4.97
CA ILE A 1035 -27.45 10.99 5.49
C ILE A 1035 -26.15 10.63 4.73
N ALA A 1036 -26.16 10.69 3.39
CA ALA A 1036 -24.99 10.47 2.53
C ALA A 1036 -23.80 11.33 2.97
N ALA A 1037 -24.05 12.62 3.25
CA ALA A 1037 -23.05 13.55 3.75
C ALA A 1037 -22.52 13.19 5.15
N GLN A 1038 -23.31 12.54 6.02
CA GLN A 1038 -22.79 12.04 7.31
C GLN A 1038 -21.94 10.80 7.15
N ILE A 1039 -22.36 9.83 6.31
CA ILE A 1039 -21.57 8.63 6.00
C ILE A 1039 -20.23 9.05 5.38
N ARG A 1040 -20.25 9.94 4.37
CA ARG A 1040 -19.02 10.46 3.73
C ARG A 1040 -18.10 11.23 4.68
N ALA A 1041 -18.66 11.95 5.66
CA ALA A 1041 -17.86 12.65 6.67
C ALA A 1041 -17.23 11.68 7.70
N ALA A 1042 -17.91 10.57 8.00
CA ALA A 1042 -17.41 9.53 8.90
C ALA A 1042 -16.36 8.62 8.23
N ASP A 1043 -16.50 8.30 6.94
CA ASP A 1043 -15.62 7.34 6.25
C ASP A 1043 -14.26 7.95 5.84
N ASP A 1044 -13.19 7.49 6.49
CA ASP A 1044 -11.80 7.87 6.26
C ASP A 1044 -11.17 7.20 5.03
N TYR A 1045 -11.76 6.09 4.57
CA TYR A 1045 -11.27 5.26 3.46
C TYR A 1045 -12.02 5.51 2.15
N GLY A 1046 -13.18 6.17 2.20
CA GLY A 1046 -13.98 6.61 1.06
C GLY A 1046 -14.49 5.42 0.24
N HIS A 1047 -15.37 4.61 0.84
CA HIS A 1047 -16.10 3.56 0.12
C HIS A 1047 -17.12 4.15 -0.85
N VAL A 1048 -17.63 3.27 -1.72
CA VAL A 1048 -18.78 3.57 -2.56
C VAL A 1048 -20.00 3.78 -1.65
N ILE A 1049 -20.72 4.88 -1.83
CA ILE A 1049 -22.01 5.13 -1.18
C ILE A 1049 -23.12 4.99 -2.21
N ALA A 1050 -24.14 4.23 -1.86
CA ALA A 1050 -25.28 3.89 -2.68
C ALA A 1050 -26.61 4.40 -2.08
N VAL A 1051 -27.61 4.51 -2.92
CA VAL A 1051 -29.03 4.53 -2.52
C VAL A 1051 -29.83 3.61 -3.43
N HIS A 1052 -30.75 2.86 -2.86
CA HIS A 1052 -31.73 2.06 -3.59
C HIS A 1052 -33.03 2.84 -3.77
N LYS A 1053 -33.78 2.62 -4.84
CA LYS A 1053 -34.97 3.41 -5.17
C LYS A 1053 -36.14 2.50 -5.58
N LEU A 1054 -37.27 2.72 -4.91
CA LEU A 1054 -38.54 2.06 -5.23
C LEU A 1054 -38.97 2.39 -6.66
N SER A 1055 -39.10 1.33 -7.49
CA SER A 1055 -39.68 1.33 -8.82
C SER A 1055 -39.27 2.53 -9.70
N GLY A 1056 -38.00 2.58 -10.15
CA GLY A 1056 -37.53 3.72 -10.94
C GLY A 1056 -36.26 3.50 -11.75
N LEU A 1057 -36.25 4.06 -12.96
CA LEU A 1057 -35.07 4.15 -13.84
C LEU A 1057 -34.43 5.54 -13.85
N ASP A 1058 -35.06 6.54 -13.20
CA ASP A 1058 -34.56 7.91 -13.08
C ASP A 1058 -34.02 8.16 -11.67
N PHE A 1059 -32.85 8.78 -11.60
CA PHE A 1059 -32.19 9.24 -10.37
C PHE A 1059 -31.73 10.71 -10.51
N SER A 1060 -32.39 11.48 -11.38
CA SER A 1060 -32.11 12.89 -11.66
C SER A 1060 -32.06 13.76 -10.40
N GLU A 1061 -32.82 13.42 -9.35
CA GLU A 1061 -32.79 14.12 -8.06
C GLU A 1061 -31.45 13.98 -7.32
N PHE A 1062 -30.63 12.98 -7.66
CA PHE A 1062 -29.29 12.74 -7.11
C PHE A 1062 -28.17 12.93 -8.13
N ALA A 1063 -28.47 13.24 -9.39
CA ALA A 1063 -27.48 13.23 -10.48
C ALA A 1063 -26.29 14.22 -10.34
N ASP A 1064 -26.39 15.21 -9.47
CA ASP A 1064 -25.32 16.14 -9.10
C ASP A 1064 -24.98 16.11 -7.59
N GLU A 1065 -25.37 15.04 -6.87
CA GLU A 1065 -25.04 14.84 -5.46
C GLU A 1065 -23.63 14.23 -5.28
N PRO A 1066 -22.63 14.97 -4.78
CA PRO A 1066 -21.24 14.50 -4.73
C PRO A 1066 -20.97 13.43 -3.66
N ASN A 1067 -21.95 13.10 -2.81
CA ASN A 1067 -21.77 12.10 -1.76
C ASN A 1067 -22.25 10.69 -2.15
N ILE A 1068 -23.03 10.54 -3.23
CA ILE A 1068 -23.59 9.24 -3.65
C ILE A 1068 -22.93 8.85 -4.99
N ASP A 1069 -22.39 7.63 -5.04
CA ASP A 1069 -21.64 7.10 -6.17
C ASP A 1069 -22.47 6.13 -7.02
N GLN A 1070 -23.31 5.32 -6.34
CA GLN A 1070 -24.02 4.19 -6.91
C GLN A 1070 -25.54 4.32 -6.75
N PHE A 1071 -26.28 3.94 -7.79
CA PHE A 1071 -27.73 3.79 -7.73
C PHE A 1071 -28.12 2.33 -7.88
N ALA A 1072 -28.84 1.84 -6.87
CA ALA A 1072 -29.43 0.51 -6.85
C ALA A 1072 -30.88 0.60 -7.33
N ILE A 1073 -31.18 -0.19 -8.35
CA ILE A 1073 -32.38 -0.09 -9.17
C ILE A 1073 -33.31 -1.25 -8.86
N GLN A 1074 -34.52 -0.91 -8.44
CA GLN A 1074 -35.68 -1.80 -8.54
C GLN A 1074 -36.41 -1.54 -9.85
N TYR A 1075 -36.50 -2.56 -10.71
CA TYR A 1075 -37.20 -2.47 -11.99
C TYR A 1075 -37.82 -3.80 -12.39
N ASN A 1076 -39.07 -4.00 -11.96
CA ASN A 1076 -39.81 -5.27 -12.00
C ASN A 1076 -40.29 -5.64 -13.42
N MET A 1077 -39.36 -6.08 -14.28
CA MET A 1077 -39.66 -6.53 -15.64
C MET A 1077 -39.50 -8.05 -15.83
N PRO A 1078 -40.45 -8.71 -16.53
CA PRO A 1078 -40.48 -10.18 -16.64
C PRO A 1078 -39.42 -10.74 -17.59
N THR A 1079 -39.00 -9.99 -18.61
CA THR A 1079 -38.11 -10.48 -19.68
C THR A 1079 -36.69 -9.90 -19.60
N PRO A 1080 -35.65 -10.66 -20.03
CA PRO A 1080 -34.29 -10.13 -20.16
C PRO A 1080 -34.20 -8.92 -21.09
N ASP A 1081 -34.95 -8.89 -22.20
CA ASP A 1081 -34.96 -7.78 -23.15
C ASP A 1081 -35.44 -6.47 -22.51
N ALA A 1082 -36.50 -6.53 -21.69
CA ALA A 1082 -37.03 -5.36 -21.01
C ALA A 1082 -36.06 -4.82 -19.95
N LEU A 1083 -35.42 -5.71 -19.17
CA LEU A 1083 -34.37 -5.33 -18.23
C LEU A 1083 -33.17 -4.69 -18.94
N HIS A 1084 -32.70 -5.29 -20.05
CA HIS A 1084 -31.60 -4.74 -20.85
C HIS A 1084 -31.94 -3.33 -21.35
N ASN A 1085 -33.09 -3.15 -21.99
CA ASN A 1085 -33.53 -1.85 -22.52
C ASN A 1085 -33.64 -0.79 -21.42
N GLY A 1086 -34.13 -1.17 -20.23
CA GLY A 1086 -34.17 -0.31 -19.05
C GLY A 1086 -32.75 0.12 -18.63
N MET A 1087 -31.83 -0.83 -18.48
CA MET A 1087 -30.44 -0.53 -18.10
C MET A 1087 -29.73 0.35 -19.14
N VAL A 1088 -29.89 0.07 -20.44
CA VAL A 1088 -29.33 0.92 -21.52
C VAL A 1088 -29.89 2.35 -21.45
N SER A 1089 -31.19 2.49 -21.20
CA SER A 1089 -31.83 3.80 -21.04
C SER A 1089 -31.27 4.55 -19.84
N THR A 1090 -31.18 3.91 -18.66
CA THR A 1090 -30.61 4.54 -17.45
C THR A 1090 -29.13 4.83 -17.59
N PHE A 1091 -28.33 3.95 -18.21
CA PHE A 1091 -26.90 4.18 -18.47
C PHE A 1091 -26.69 5.41 -19.36
N LYS A 1092 -27.54 5.59 -20.37
CA LYS A 1092 -27.54 6.79 -21.22
C LYS A 1092 -27.94 8.05 -20.43
N SER A 1093 -28.99 7.97 -19.62
CA SER A 1093 -29.43 9.07 -18.74
C SER A 1093 -28.40 9.44 -17.65
N ALA A 1094 -27.59 8.47 -17.21
CA ALA A 1094 -26.51 8.66 -16.25
C ALA A 1094 -25.34 9.48 -16.78
N GLN A 1095 -25.15 9.53 -18.11
CA GLN A 1095 -24.12 10.33 -18.78
C GLN A 1095 -22.69 10.11 -18.21
N GLY A 1096 -22.41 8.90 -17.71
CA GLY A 1096 -21.12 8.56 -17.09
C GLY A 1096 -20.88 9.14 -15.69
N LYS A 1097 -21.87 9.77 -15.04
CA LYS A 1097 -21.71 10.45 -13.75
C LYS A 1097 -21.64 9.51 -12.53
N TYR A 1098 -22.37 8.39 -12.58
CA TYR A 1098 -22.60 7.49 -11.44
C TYR A 1098 -22.77 6.05 -11.93
N ASN A 1099 -22.55 5.08 -11.04
CA ASN A 1099 -22.56 3.66 -11.39
C ASN A 1099 -23.90 2.98 -11.06
N LEU A 1100 -24.32 2.03 -11.89
CA LEU A 1100 -25.64 1.40 -11.81
C LEU A 1100 -25.56 -0.02 -11.26
N ASN A 1101 -26.47 -0.39 -10.36
CA ASN A 1101 -26.68 -1.75 -9.89
C ASN A 1101 -28.14 -2.13 -10.12
N MET A 1102 -28.38 -3.12 -10.97
CA MET A 1102 -29.69 -3.77 -11.03
C MET A 1102 -29.81 -4.64 -9.78
N SER A 1103 -30.37 -4.10 -8.70
CA SER A 1103 -30.43 -4.75 -7.40
C SER A 1103 -31.66 -5.64 -7.25
N GLU A 1104 -32.78 -5.22 -7.83
CA GLU A 1104 -34.07 -5.82 -7.51
C GLU A 1104 -34.99 -5.93 -8.74
N ALA A 1105 -35.43 -7.14 -9.05
CA ALA A 1105 -36.51 -7.35 -10.00
C ALA A 1105 -37.30 -8.61 -9.64
N ALA A 1106 -38.61 -8.43 -9.46
CA ALA A 1106 -39.58 -9.50 -9.35
C ALA A 1106 -39.44 -10.53 -10.48
N ASP A 1107 -39.80 -11.77 -10.17
CA ASP A 1107 -39.71 -12.93 -11.06
C ASP A 1107 -38.33 -13.12 -11.72
N TYR A 1108 -37.23 -12.78 -11.03
CA TYR A 1108 -35.88 -13.02 -11.54
C TYR A 1108 -35.66 -14.50 -11.90
N GLY A 1109 -36.15 -15.39 -11.02
CA GLY A 1109 -36.11 -16.84 -11.19
C GLY A 1109 -34.75 -17.44 -10.87
N VAL A 1110 -34.52 -18.67 -11.35
CA VAL A 1110 -33.31 -19.47 -11.07
C VAL A 1110 -32.71 -20.04 -12.36
N GLY A 1111 -31.51 -20.59 -12.28
CA GLY A 1111 -30.80 -21.27 -13.36
C GLY A 1111 -30.67 -20.41 -14.62
N GLU A 1112 -31.08 -20.99 -15.75
CA GLU A 1112 -31.04 -20.33 -17.07
C GLU A 1112 -31.82 -19.01 -17.13
N LYS A 1113 -32.97 -18.90 -16.42
CA LYS A 1113 -33.78 -17.67 -16.41
C LYS A 1113 -33.01 -16.54 -15.71
N ALA A 1114 -32.46 -16.82 -14.53
CA ALA A 1114 -31.65 -15.88 -13.77
C ALA A 1114 -30.40 -15.47 -14.56
N ARG A 1115 -29.60 -16.44 -15.00
CA ARG A 1115 -28.36 -16.21 -15.75
C ARG A 1115 -28.59 -15.31 -16.97
N LYS A 1116 -29.65 -15.55 -17.76
CA LYS A 1116 -29.97 -14.73 -18.93
C LYS A 1116 -30.40 -13.31 -18.57
N LYS A 1117 -31.15 -13.10 -17.48
CA LYS A 1117 -31.44 -11.77 -16.94
C LYS A 1117 -30.16 -11.07 -16.48
N SER A 1118 -29.26 -11.75 -15.76
CA SER A 1118 -28.00 -11.17 -15.28
C SER A 1118 -27.07 -10.75 -16.43
N TRP A 1119 -26.94 -11.57 -17.48
CA TRP A 1119 -26.23 -11.17 -18.70
C TRP A 1119 -26.89 -9.98 -19.40
N ALA A 1120 -28.22 -9.93 -19.45
CA ALA A 1120 -28.94 -8.82 -20.07
C ALA A 1120 -28.69 -7.48 -19.35
N CYS A 1121 -28.72 -7.47 -18.02
CA CYS A 1121 -28.41 -6.29 -17.20
C CYS A 1121 -26.93 -5.88 -17.32
N ALA A 1122 -26.01 -6.84 -17.27
CA ALA A 1122 -24.57 -6.58 -17.41
C ALA A 1122 -24.20 -5.99 -18.78
N MET A 1123 -24.77 -6.54 -19.86
CA MET A 1123 -24.63 -5.98 -21.21
C MET A 1123 -25.30 -4.61 -21.37
N GLY A 1124 -26.30 -4.31 -20.53
CA GLY A 1124 -26.97 -3.01 -20.48
C GLY A 1124 -26.23 -1.94 -19.66
N GLY A 1125 -25.07 -2.27 -19.06
CA GLY A 1125 -24.22 -1.31 -18.36
C GLY A 1125 -24.34 -1.31 -16.82
N ALA A 1126 -24.98 -2.32 -16.22
CA ALA A 1126 -25.21 -2.37 -14.77
C ALA A 1126 -24.53 -3.57 -14.08
N TYR A 1127 -24.22 -3.43 -12.79
CA TYR A 1127 -23.99 -4.57 -11.89
C TYR A 1127 -25.29 -5.30 -11.60
N VAL A 1128 -25.20 -6.47 -10.96
CA VAL A 1128 -26.37 -7.34 -10.74
C VAL A 1128 -26.40 -7.87 -9.31
N MET A 1129 -27.46 -7.57 -8.58
CA MET A 1129 -27.89 -8.36 -7.43
C MET A 1129 -29.25 -8.98 -7.76
N ILE A 1130 -29.58 -10.11 -7.13
CA ILE A 1130 -30.73 -10.94 -7.53
C ILE A 1130 -31.71 -11.05 -6.36
N LEU A 1131 -32.88 -10.42 -6.50
CA LEU A 1131 -34.04 -10.62 -5.61
C LEU A 1131 -34.44 -12.11 -5.57
N GLY A 1132 -34.84 -12.62 -4.41
CA GLY A 1132 -35.13 -14.04 -4.18
C GLY A 1132 -33.90 -14.93 -4.02
N MET A 1133 -32.68 -14.38 -4.06
CA MET A 1133 -31.43 -15.13 -3.90
C MET A 1133 -30.87 -15.02 -2.47
N ASP A 1134 -31.43 -15.82 -1.58
CA ASP A 1134 -31.23 -15.85 -0.12
C ASP A 1134 -29.95 -16.53 0.42
N ILE A 1135 -29.09 -17.03 -0.48
CA ILE A 1135 -27.99 -17.96 -0.18
C ILE A 1135 -28.43 -19.31 0.40
N ALA A 1136 -29.34 -19.36 1.37
CA ALA A 1136 -29.73 -20.57 2.08
C ALA A 1136 -30.45 -21.57 1.16
N ALA A 1137 -31.59 -21.18 0.58
CA ALA A 1137 -32.33 -21.97 -0.43
C ALA A 1137 -31.67 -21.94 -1.82
N THR A 1138 -30.96 -20.87 -2.16
CA THR A 1138 -30.25 -20.71 -3.45
C THR A 1138 -29.29 -21.88 -3.74
N THR A 1139 -29.26 -22.43 -4.96
CA THR A 1139 -28.32 -23.52 -5.28
C THR A 1139 -26.89 -23.02 -5.50
N GLU A 1140 -25.90 -23.88 -5.25
CA GLU A 1140 -24.51 -23.58 -5.64
C GLU A 1140 -24.34 -23.35 -7.16
N SER A 1141 -25.21 -23.92 -7.99
CA SER A 1141 -25.14 -23.74 -9.44
C SER A 1141 -25.48 -22.30 -9.85
N ASP A 1142 -26.52 -21.73 -9.25
CA ASP A 1142 -26.95 -20.35 -9.51
C ASP A 1142 -25.88 -19.34 -9.06
N LEU A 1143 -25.30 -19.57 -7.86
CA LEU A 1143 -24.18 -18.78 -7.37
C LEU A 1143 -22.93 -18.91 -8.27
N ARG A 1144 -22.70 -20.10 -8.87
CA ARG A 1144 -21.61 -20.32 -9.84
C ARG A 1144 -21.86 -19.59 -11.17
N ASP A 1145 -23.11 -19.40 -11.57
CA ASP A 1145 -23.48 -18.58 -12.74
C ASP A 1145 -23.20 -17.10 -12.51
N CYS A 1146 -23.55 -16.55 -11.34
CA CYS A 1146 -23.12 -15.21 -10.92
C CYS A 1146 -21.58 -15.08 -10.97
N GLY A 1147 -20.86 -16.09 -10.46
CA GLY A 1147 -19.40 -16.13 -10.53
C GLY A 1147 -18.82 -16.28 -11.95
N ARG A 1148 -19.53 -16.92 -12.88
CA ARG A 1148 -19.14 -16.99 -14.30
C ARG A 1148 -19.19 -15.60 -14.94
N LEU A 1149 -20.24 -14.83 -14.65
CA LEU A 1149 -20.42 -13.46 -15.12
C LEU A 1149 -19.27 -12.55 -14.62
N VAL A 1150 -19.02 -12.54 -13.31
CA VAL A 1150 -17.89 -11.80 -12.68
C VAL A 1150 -16.55 -12.14 -13.36
N ARG A 1151 -16.20 -13.44 -13.43
CA ARG A 1151 -14.94 -13.91 -14.02
C ARG A 1151 -14.82 -13.68 -15.54
N PHE A 1152 -15.93 -13.41 -16.24
CA PHE A 1152 -15.89 -12.99 -17.63
C PHE A 1152 -15.59 -11.50 -17.71
N PHE A 1153 -16.43 -10.65 -17.10
CA PHE A 1153 -16.31 -9.20 -17.15
C PHE A 1153 -14.94 -8.72 -16.64
N GLU A 1154 -14.48 -9.17 -15.45
CA GLU A 1154 -13.16 -8.81 -14.91
C GLU A 1154 -11.96 -9.28 -15.76
N SER A 1155 -12.18 -10.13 -16.78
CA SER A 1155 -11.13 -10.51 -17.74
C SER A 1155 -11.02 -9.56 -18.96
N THR A 1156 -11.93 -8.60 -19.08
CA THR A 1156 -12.06 -7.66 -20.22
C THR A 1156 -11.76 -6.22 -19.78
N ASN A 1157 -11.75 -5.26 -20.72
CA ASN A 1157 -11.75 -3.83 -20.43
C ASN A 1157 -13.17 -3.23 -20.42
N PHE A 1158 -14.18 -3.94 -19.88
CA PHE A 1158 -15.57 -3.46 -19.85
C PHE A 1158 -15.74 -2.09 -19.18
N ASN A 1159 -14.84 -1.73 -18.25
CA ASN A 1159 -14.83 -0.43 -17.59
C ASN A 1159 -14.49 0.75 -18.53
N GLU A 1160 -14.04 0.47 -19.76
CA GLU A 1160 -13.83 1.46 -20.82
C GLU A 1160 -14.99 1.46 -21.84
N MET A 1161 -16.03 0.64 -21.64
CA MET A 1161 -17.11 0.41 -22.60
C MET A 1161 -18.45 1.05 -22.19
N SER A 1162 -19.33 1.15 -23.19
CA SER A 1162 -20.75 1.50 -23.08
C SER A 1162 -21.63 0.53 -23.90
N PRO A 1163 -22.96 0.44 -23.64
CA PRO A 1163 -23.87 -0.31 -24.49
C PRO A 1163 -23.96 0.30 -25.90
N HIS A 1164 -23.89 -0.56 -26.92
CA HIS A 1164 -23.80 -0.20 -28.34
C HIS A 1164 -24.60 -1.17 -29.22
N ASP A 1165 -25.86 -1.38 -28.86
CA ASP A 1165 -26.74 -2.37 -29.47
C ASP A 1165 -27.03 -2.12 -30.97
N GLU A 1166 -26.81 -0.91 -31.47
CA GLU A 1166 -26.79 -0.58 -32.90
C GLU A 1166 -25.70 -1.33 -33.69
N LEU A 1167 -24.63 -1.78 -33.02
CA LEU A 1167 -23.55 -2.55 -33.62
C LEU A 1167 -23.87 -4.05 -33.77
N ARG A 1168 -25.01 -4.54 -33.28
CA ARG A 1168 -25.36 -5.97 -33.34
C ARG A 1168 -25.57 -6.44 -34.79
N TYR A 1169 -24.99 -7.59 -35.15
CA TYR A 1169 -25.12 -8.21 -36.46
C TYR A 1169 -25.17 -9.75 -36.38
N GLY A 1170 -25.76 -10.39 -37.38
CA GLY A 1170 -26.01 -11.83 -37.36
C GLY A 1170 -26.88 -12.22 -36.16
N GLY A 1171 -26.47 -13.25 -35.42
CA GLY A 1171 -27.14 -13.74 -34.21
C GLY A 1171 -26.74 -13.05 -32.90
N THR A 1172 -26.00 -11.94 -32.93
CA THR A 1172 -25.70 -11.12 -31.75
C THR A 1172 -26.98 -10.47 -31.23
N LYS A 1173 -27.23 -10.57 -29.92
CA LYS A 1173 -28.41 -9.99 -29.28
C LYS A 1173 -28.11 -8.65 -28.62
N TYR A 1174 -27.06 -8.60 -27.79
CA TYR A 1174 -26.60 -7.37 -27.14
C TYR A 1174 -25.11 -7.10 -27.39
N VAL A 1175 -24.71 -5.83 -27.35
CA VAL A 1175 -23.32 -5.38 -27.51
C VAL A 1175 -22.93 -4.35 -26.44
N LEU A 1176 -21.80 -4.60 -25.78
CA LEU A 1176 -21.09 -3.61 -24.96
C LEU A 1176 -19.75 -3.34 -25.67
N ALA A 1177 -19.36 -2.09 -25.90
CA ALA A 1177 -18.20 -1.78 -26.73
C ALA A 1177 -17.44 -0.52 -26.32
N LEU A 1178 -16.16 -0.50 -26.70
CA LEU A 1178 -15.37 0.68 -26.99
C LEU A 1178 -15.10 0.65 -28.52
N PRO A 1179 -15.95 1.31 -29.34
CA PRO A 1179 -15.91 1.19 -30.80
C PRO A 1179 -14.51 1.45 -31.39
N GLY A 1180 -14.13 0.63 -32.37
CA GLY A 1180 -12.79 0.61 -32.97
C GLY A 1180 -11.74 -0.18 -32.19
N THR A 1181 -11.92 -0.38 -30.88
CA THR A 1181 -10.90 -0.96 -29.98
C THR A 1181 -11.28 -2.33 -29.43
N SER A 1182 -12.42 -2.44 -28.73
CA SER A 1182 -12.86 -3.71 -28.15
C SER A 1182 -14.38 -3.80 -27.99
N TYR A 1183 -14.87 -5.03 -27.96
CA TYR A 1183 -16.30 -5.34 -27.96
C TYR A 1183 -16.56 -6.59 -27.11
N ILE A 1184 -17.73 -6.65 -26.50
CA ILE A 1184 -18.36 -7.86 -25.99
C ILE A 1184 -19.65 -8.02 -26.80
N ALA A 1185 -19.78 -9.13 -27.53
CA ALA A 1185 -21.01 -9.50 -28.21
C ALA A 1185 -21.62 -10.71 -27.50
N TYR A 1186 -22.88 -10.61 -27.07
CA TYR A 1186 -23.59 -11.66 -26.33
C TYR A 1186 -24.83 -12.13 -27.10
N THR A 1187 -25.17 -13.41 -26.93
CA THR A 1187 -26.44 -13.97 -27.41
C THR A 1187 -26.97 -15.07 -26.47
N PRO A 1188 -28.27 -15.04 -26.09
CA PRO A 1188 -28.85 -16.02 -25.18
C PRO A 1188 -29.12 -17.38 -25.83
N ASN A 1189 -29.10 -17.48 -27.17
CA ASN A 1189 -29.19 -18.71 -27.94
C ASN A 1189 -28.80 -18.45 -29.40
N LEU A 1190 -27.54 -18.70 -29.76
CA LEU A 1190 -27.03 -18.49 -31.12
C LEU A 1190 -27.69 -19.42 -32.13
N ARG A 1191 -28.45 -18.84 -33.07
CA ARG A 1191 -28.86 -19.46 -34.33
C ARG A 1191 -28.02 -18.86 -35.46
N GLY A 1192 -27.14 -19.66 -36.08
CA GLY A 1192 -26.24 -19.20 -37.14
C GLY A 1192 -24.87 -18.69 -36.62
N LYS A 1193 -24.48 -17.48 -37.03
CA LYS A 1193 -23.17 -16.86 -36.72
C LYS A 1193 -23.33 -15.59 -35.89
N ILE A 1194 -22.45 -15.37 -34.92
CA ILE A 1194 -22.41 -14.10 -34.14
C ILE A 1194 -21.69 -13.03 -34.96
N GLY A 1195 -22.00 -11.74 -34.78
CA GLY A 1195 -21.43 -10.69 -35.62
C GLY A 1195 -21.52 -9.27 -35.06
N LEU A 1196 -20.76 -8.37 -35.69
CA LEU A 1196 -20.75 -6.94 -35.40
C LEU A 1196 -20.80 -6.13 -36.70
N ARG A 1197 -21.47 -4.98 -36.65
CA ARG A 1197 -21.50 -3.99 -37.73
C ARG A 1197 -20.27 -3.10 -37.70
N GLY A 1198 -19.92 -2.54 -38.86
CA GLY A 1198 -18.93 -1.45 -38.95
C GLY A 1198 -17.54 -1.77 -38.39
N MET A 1199 -17.12 -3.04 -38.39
CA MET A 1199 -15.78 -3.42 -37.89
C MET A 1199 -14.70 -2.71 -38.70
N SER A 1200 -13.64 -2.24 -38.03
CA SER A 1200 -12.44 -1.73 -38.71
C SER A 1200 -11.58 -2.88 -39.22
N ALA A 1201 -10.84 -2.65 -40.32
CA ALA A 1201 -9.85 -3.62 -40.78
C ALA A 1201 -8.70 -3.76 -39.76
N GLY A 1202 -8.26 -5.00 -39.52
CA GLY A 1202 -7.09 -5.27 -38.67
C GLY A 1202 -7.06 -6.67 -38.09
N ASN A 1203 -6.09 -6.91 -37.20
CA ASN A 1203 -5.93 -8.15 -36.47
C ASN A 1203 -6.59 -8.04 -35.09
N TYR A 1204 -7.30 -9.08 -34.67
CA TYR A 1204 -8.08 -9.11 -33.43
C TYR A 1204 -7.80 -10.38 -32.61
N GLU A 1205 -7.94 -10.27 -31.29
CA GLU A 1205 -8.03 -11.38 -30.35
C GLU A 1205 -9.50 -11.67 -30.07
N PHE A 1206 -9.92 -12.93 -30.25
CA PHE A 1206 -11.27 -13.39 -29.95
C PHE A 1206 -11.24 -14.34 -28.74
N ARG A 1207 -11.97 -13.98 -27.68
CA ARG A 1207 -12.17 -14.81 -26.48
C ARG A 1207 -13.63 -15.20 -26.37
N TRP A 1208 -13.92 -16.39 -26.86
CA TRP A 1208 -15.23 -17.02 -26.78
C TRP A 1208 -15.45 -17.59 -25.38
N PHE A 1209 -16.65 -17.38 -24.84
CA PHE A 1209 -17.07 -17.81 -23.52
C PHE A 1209 -18.47 -18.43 -23.61
N ASP A 1210 -18.59 -19.69 -23.22
CA ASP A 1210 -19.89 -20.33 -22.98
C ASP A 1210 -20.44 -19.80 -21.65
N CYS A 1211 -21.60 -19.15 -21.70
CA CYS A 1211 -22.18 -18.49 -20.53
C CYS A 1211 -22.67 -19.48 -19.46
N ALA A 1212 -23.14 -20.66 -19.88
CA ALA A 1212 -23.73 -21.66 -19.01
C ALA A 1212 -22.70 -22.63 -18.41
N THR A 1213 -21.67 -23.02 -19.18
CA THR A 1213 -20.63 -23.94 -18.70
C THR A 1213 -19.42 -23.20 -18.14
N GLY A 1214 -19.10 -22.02 -18.69
CA GLY A 1214 -17.87 -21.28 -18.43
C GLY A 1214 -16.68 -21.70 -19.32
N GLN A 1215 -16.90 -22.59 -20.29
CA GLN A 1215 -15.88 -23.03 -21.25
C GLN A 1215 -15.36 -21.86 -22.10
N ARG A 1216 -14.07 -21.89 -22.43
CA ARG A 1216 -13.36 -20.80 -23.11
C ARG A 1216 -12.62 -21.29 -24.34
N VAL A 1217 -12.67 -20.51 -25.43
CA VAL A 1217 -11.80 -20.70 -26.60
C VAL A 1217 -11.16 -19.37 -26.96
N LEU A 1218 -9.84 -19.36 -27.08
CA LEU A 1218 -9.04 -18.19 -27.49
C LEU A 1218 -8.58 -18.38 -28.94
N GLN A 1219 -8.80 -17.37 -29.77
CA GLN A 1219 -8.21 -17.25 -31.10
C GLN A 1219 -7.38 -15.96 -31.14
N THR A 1220 -6.06 -16.11 -31.21
CA THR A 1220 -5.11 -15.00 -31.34
C THR A 1220 -4.88 -14.68 -32.83
N LYS A 1221 -4.96 -13.40 -33.20
CA LYS A 1221 -4.72 -12.90 -34.57
C LYS A 1221 -5.76 -13.37 -35.61
N VAL A 1222 -7.04 -13.19 -35.29
CA VAL A 1222 -8.14 -13.24 -36.26
C VAL A 1222 -8.07 -11.99 -37.14
N THR A 1223 -7.76 -12.12 -38.41
CA THR A 1223 -7.80 -11.01 -39.36
C THR A 1223 -9.25 -10.70 -39.74
N VAL A 1224 -9.66 -9.45 -39.53
CA VAL A 1224 -11.00 -8.94 -39.79
C VAL A 1224 -10.90 -7.86 -40.87
N ALA A 1225 -11.62 -8.03 -41.97
CA ALA A 1225 -11.77 -6.98 -42.98
C ALA A 1225 -12.80 -5.92 -42.54
N ALA A 1226 -12.81 -4.75 -43.17
CA ALA A 1226 -13.74 -3.68 -42.82
C ALA A 1226 -15.23 -4.02 -43.08
N GLY A 1227 -16.13 -3.35 -42.37
CA GLY A 1227 -17.59 -3.42 -42.54
C GLY A 1227 -18.27 -4.46 -41.65
N ASP A 1228 -19.49 -4.85 -42.00
CA ASP A 1228 -20.28 -5.82 -41.22
C ASP A 1228 -19.68 -7.23 -41.35
N LYS A 1229 -19.55 -7.96 -40.22
CA LYS A 1229 -18.86 -9.26 -40.16
C LYS A 1229 -19.55 -10.24 -39.24
N THR A 1230 -19.49 -11.53 -39.60
CA THR A 1230 -19.99 -12.64 -38.78
C THR A 1230 -18.98 -13.78 -38.70
N TRP A 1231 -18.99 -14.49 -37.57
CA TRP A 1231 -18.09 -15.59 -37.27
C TRP A 1231 -18.87 -16.80 -36.72
N SER A 1232 -18.51 -18.00 -37.17
CA SER A 1232 -19.02 -19.23 -36.56
C SER A 1232 -18.43 -19.41 -35.17
N LYS A 1233 -19.23 -19.85 -34.19
CA LYS A 1233 -18.71 -20.22 -32.88
C LYS A 1233 -17.73 -21.41 -33.00
N PRO A 1234 -16.65 -21.47 -32.21
CA PRO A 1234 -15.77 -22.64 -32.15
C PRO A 1234 -16.47 -23.88 -31.61
N ALA A 1235 -15.93 -25.06 -31.93
CA ALA A 1235 -16.35 -26.31 -31.30
C ALA A 1235 -16.16 -26.26 -29.77
N GLY A 1236 -17.08 -26.86 -29.03
CA GLY A 1236 -17.08 -26.86 -27.56
C GLY A 1236 -17.67 -25.61 -26.89
N ILE A 1237 -18.03 -24.56 -27.62
CA ILE A 1237 -18.83 -23.44 -27.07
C ILE A 1237 -20.31 -23.75 -27.29
N GLY A 1238 -21.14 -23.60 -26.26
CA GLY A 1238 -22.60 -23.73 -26.29
C GLY A 1238 -23.30 -22.68 -27.18
N ASN A 1239 -24.63 -22.59 -27.10
CA ASN A 1239 -25.39 -21.59 -27.85
C ASN A 1239 -25.65 -20.31 -27.04
N GLU A 1240 -25.71 -20.38 -25.72
CA GLU A 1240 -25.68 -19.21 -24.85
C GLU A 1240 -24.22 -18.80 -24.68
N LEU A 1241 -23.79 -17.73 -25.35
CA LEU A 1241 -22.37 -17.37 -25.41
C LEU A 1241 -22.14 -15.86 -25.45
N ALA A 1242 -20.96 -15.48 -24.96
CA ALA A 1242 -20.36 -14.18 -25.17
C ALA A 1242 -19.03 -14.33 -25.92
N VAL A 1243 -18.67 -13.35 -26.73
CA VAL A 1243 -17.33 -13.24 -27.30
C VAL A 1243 -16.76 -11.85 -27.02
N TYR A 1244 -15.60 -11.83 -26.35
CA TYR A 1244 -14.81 -10.61 -26.21
C TYR A 1244 -13.85 -10.50 -27.39
N ILE A 1245 -13.95 -9.41 -28.13
CA ILE A 1245 -13.18 -9.14 -29.35
C ILE A 1245 -12.33 -7.90 -29.08
N ARG A 1246 -11.00 -8.00 -29.13
CA ARG A 1246 -10.09 -6.87 -28.90
C ARG A 1246 -9.12 -6.70 -30.06
N ARG A 1247 -8.97 -5.48 -30.57
CA ARG A 1247 -7.97 -5.16 -31.61
C ARG A 1247 -6.57 -5.37 -31.07
N ILE A 1248 -5.73 -6.01 -31.87
CA ILE A 1248 -4.29 -6.10 -31.63
C ILE A 1248 -3.70 -4.84 -32.23
N VAL A 1249 -3.12 -3.99 -31.38
CA VAL A 1249 -2.26 -2.88 -31.83
C VAL A 1249 -0.91 -3.50 -32.15
N GLU A 1250 -0.52 -3.43 -33.42
CA GLU A 1250 0.84 -3.78 -33.90
C GLU A 1250 1.78 -2.59 -33.73
#